data_AF-A0A1D2N3U2-F1
#
_entry.id   AF-A0A1D2N3U2-F1
#
_cell.length_a   1.000
_cell.length_b   1.000
_cell.length_c   1.000
_cell.angle_alpha   90.00
_cell.angle_beta   90.00
_cell.angle_gamma   90.00
#
_symmetry.space_group_name_H-M   'P 1'
#
loop_
_entity.id
_entity.type
_entity.pdbx_description
1 polymer ?
#
loop_
_entity_poly.entity_id
_entity_poly.type
_entity_poly.pdbx_seq_one_letter_code
_entity_poly.pdbx_strand_id
1 'polypeptide(L)'
;SSSLNSNSFPVHKRSNSKRCLRNDFARAKSRSVFQTQDGSTQPCSQGFSPSPASRRSSLKEMRKYTSLPPSSINILSLLIESKVKLPRYASKHLEIKRELKKMDDRAFFLDVVKDIANDLDLKSLTKKITENIAVLLDAEAASLFLIEGPKGKQALVSKVFDVPSGANFLPSHSEENEVEVPWGKGILGWVAETGETVNLDVAYEDPRYNDGVDRILGQHTNSLLCMPVRGTGEEDIIAVAQVVNKSGKECEDEYFTNEDEKLLETYLQFVGIALTNAQIMEATRREYERNRVSTFFILVIQLSSLQIEKDKVEMIWPWAKPANICSLLSTQGGCDIVFSKLFELNTPINGHNDYDTHSHRSSSGKSFDGQISCNLLKLAEQVAASGEVINIAEIVEVERGCGGNLRSLLAMPIRNRHSEIIGVATIVNKLNSMPFNEHDEQLFEAFTIFCGLGINNTLTYGELEMAIARQKVAIEVLSYHATASWKEVEAIQGREVPSADEWHLCTLTFDDFSLDRDPMVVAAVRMFLDLGLVTKFKMDYATVIRWLLTVQRNYRNVPYHNWRHAFNVAQVMFAVLTSCEMKDTFPELEVLGMFVACLCHDLDHRGTNNSFQAKTGSALALLYGTQNTMEHHHFNHAVMIINSEGHNIFSGLTSEHYSRVMNVLKQCILATDLTVYFHKRNAFFDLVKNGTYSWEDEAQREILRSMLMTASDLAASTKPWSVQRRVAELVTAEFFAQGDQERQQLQITPPASMDREREHELPILQYRWIHDICLPLYQSLAEMNPRFEVMRDGAKANMEQWEALAESITGVKSLETEDKPEDVEAEQAPGTEV
;
A
#
# COMPACT_ATOMS: atom_id res chain seq x y z
N SER A 1 -5.27 68.73 -12.52
CA SER A 1 -5.97 69.78 -11.75
C SER A 1 -6.20 69.28 -10.34
N SER A 2 -5.92 70.15 -9.35
CA SER A 2 -6.25 70.09 -7.91
C SER A 2 -5.70 68.94 -7.05
N SER A 3 -4.60 69.28 -6.38
CA SER A 3 -4.17 68.95 -5.03
C SER A 3 -5.27 68.87 -3.95
N LEU A 4 -5.05 68.08 -2.87
CA LEU A 4 -4.92 68.57 -1.49
C LEU A 4 -4.61 67.47 -0.45
N ASN A 5 -3.74 67.83 0.50
CA ASN A 5 -3.18 67.09 1.63
C ASN A 5 -4.20 66.73 2.73
N SER A 6 -3.90 65.70 3.55
CA SER A 6 -3.85 65.84 5.02
C SER A 6 -3.35 64.57 5.76
N ASN A 7 -2.61 64.82 6.84
CA ASN A 7 -1.90 63.89 7.74
C ASN A 7 -2.79 62.90 8.51
N SER A 8 -2.29 61.69 8.80
CA SER A 8 -2.51 60.99 10.09
C SER A 8 -1.54 59.81 10.31
N PHE A 9 -1.19 59.60 11.58
CA PHE A 9 -0.25 58.65 12.19
C PHE A 9 -0.43 57.16 11.79
N PRO A 10 0.62 56.31 11.82
CA PRO A 10 0.49 54.88 11.58
C PRO A 10 -0.07 54.17 12.82
N VAL A 11 -1.32 53.72 12.73
CA VAL A 11 -1.92 52.73 13.63
C VAL A 11 -1.50 51.33 13.16
N HIS A 12 -0.79 50.59 14.01
CA HIS A 12 -0.47 49.18 13.80
C HIS A 12 -1.76 48.33 13.67
N LYS A 13 -2.09 47.90 12.45
CA LYS A 13 -3.04 46.80 12.22
C LYS A 13 -2.26 45.49 12.07
N ARG A 14 -2.46 44.57 13.03
CA ARG A 14 -2.12 43.15 12.92
C ARG A 14 -2.83 42.56 11.69
N SER A 15 -2.08 42.07 10.71
CA SER A 15 -2.65 41.34 9.58
C SER A 15 -2.68 39.83 9.88
N ASN A 16 -3.77 39.20 9.45
CA ASN A 16 -4.10 37.79 9.60
C ASN A 16 -3.05 36.88 8.92
N SER A 17 -2.22 36.16 9.68
CA SER A 17 -1.23 35.21 9.13
C SER A 17 -1.52 33.72 9.38
N LYS A 18 -2.66 33.33 9.97
CA LYS A 18 -2.97 31.89 10.18
C LYS A 18 -3.59 31.19 8.96
N ARG A 19 -4.09 31.93 7.96
CA ARG A 19 -4.73 31.36 6.76
C ARG A 19 -3.78 31.16 5.57
N CYS A 20 -2.68 31.92 5.51
CA CYS A 20 -1.68 31.81 4.44
C CYS A 20 -0.76 30.58 4.63
N LEU A 21 -0.40 30.25 5.88
CA LEU A 21 0.48 29.12 6.22
C LEU A 21 -0.14 27.73 5.93
N ARG A 22 -1.47 27.61 5.84
CA ARG A 22 -2.12 26.35 5.49
C ARG A 22 -2.10 26.04 3.98
N ASN A 23 -2.01 27.07 3.13
CA ASN A 23 -1.99 26.88 1.67
C ASN A 23 -0.58 26.58 1.13
N ASP A 24 0.47 27.06 1.79
CA ASP A 24 1.85 26.80 1.35
C ASP A 24 2.32 25.38 1.71
N PHE A 25 1.77 24.75 2.76
CA PHE A 25 2.05 23.35 3.07
C PHE A 25 1.40 22.37 2.08
N ALA A 26 0.25 22.74 1.49
CA ALA A 26 -0.43 21.92 0.48
C ALA A 26 0.27 21.97 -0.91
N ARG A 27 0.98 23.05 -1.23
CA ARG A 27 1.73 23.20 -2.51
C ARG A 27 3.12 22.54 -2.51
N ALA A 28 3.67 22.19 -1.35
CA ALA A 28 4.99 21.55 -1.26
C ALA A 28 4.98 20.04 -1.51
N LYS A 29 3.82 19.38 -1.57
CA LYS A 29 3.70 17.91 -1.72
C LYS A 29 3.53 17.42 -3.16
N SER A 30 3.50 18.32 -4.16
CA SER A 30 3.34 17.96 -5.58
C SER A 30 4.63 18.06 -6.41
N ARG A 31 5.81 18.04 -5.78
CA ARG A 31 7.10 17.91 -6.48
C ARG A 31 7.82 16.64 -6.04
N SER A 32 7.86 15.68 -6.96
CA SER A 32 8.77 14.53 -7.07
C SER A 32 10.03 14.64 -6.19
N VAL A 33 10.09 13.84 -5.11
CA VAL A 33 11.30 13.63 -4.30
C VAL A 33 12.00 12.36 -4.79
N PHE A 34 12.72 12.49 -5.91
CA PHE A 34 13.90 11.69 -6.23
C PHE A 34 14.86 12.58 -7.01
N GLN A 35 15.50 13.51 -6.29
CA GLN A 35 16.73 14.17 -6.73
C GLN A 35 17.69 14.15 -5.54
N THR A 36 18.58 13.16 -5.52
CA THR A 36 19.79 13.22 -4.71
C THR A 36 20.74 14.19 -5.39
N GLN A 37 21.12 15.27 -4.70
CA GLN A 37 22.10 16.23 -5.18
C GLN A 37 23.47 15.57 -5.36
N ASP A 38 24.03 15.68 -6.56
CA ASP A 38 25.42 15.42 -6.87
C ASP A 38 26.32 16.47 -6.19
N GLY A 39 27.16 16.01 -5.27
CA GLY A 39 28.31 16.76 -4.75
C GLY A 39 29.58 16.24 -5.43
N SER A 40 30.14 17.04 -6.33
CA SER A 40 31.40 16.76 -7.03
C SER A 40 32.62 17.00 -6.14
N THR A 41 33.45 15.98 -5.91
CA THR A 41 34.93 16.09 -5.84
C THR A 41 35.63 14.71 -5.89
N GLN A 42 36.03 14.32 -7.12
CA GLN A 42 37.24 13.59 -7.55
C GLN A 42 37.60 12.14 -7.07
N PRO A 43 38.39 11.40 -7.89
CA PRO A 43 38.15 9.97 -8.17
C PRO A 43 39.25 9.02 -7.65
N CYS A 44 38.87 7.77 -7.33
CA CYS A 44 39.79 6.63 -7.45
C CYS A 44 39.08 5.26 -7.52
N SER A 45 39.35 4.58 -8.64
CA SER A 45 39.61 3.15 -8.86
C SER A 45 38.60 2.06 -8.43
N GLN A 46 38.05 1.44 -9.48
CA GLN A 46 37.86 -0.01 -9.72
C GLN A 46 36.82 -0.80 -8.91
N GLY A 47 35.83 -1.35 -9.61
CA GLY A 47 35.28 -2.68 -9.30
C GLY A 47 33.76 -2.85 -9.35
N PHE A 48 33.26 -3.46 -10.43
CA PHE A 48 31.98 -4.17 -10.59
C PHE A 48 30.66 -3.37 -10.65
N SER A 49 30.08 -3.28 -11.85
CA SER A 49 28.66 -2.95 -12.09
C SER A 49 27.81 -4.23 -12.11
N PRO A 50 26.72 -4.34 -11.31
CA PRO A 50 25.78 -5.45 -11.45
C PRO A 50 24.73 -5.12 -12.52
N SER A 51 24.37 -6.14 -13.31
CA SER A 51 23.44 -6.05 -14.43
C SER A 51 21.99 -5.75 -13.98
N PRO A 52 21.10 -5.31 -14.91
CA PRO A 52 19.70 -4.94 -14.60
C PRO A 52 18.86 -6.07 -13.98
N ALA A 53 19.31 -7.33 -14.08
CA ALA A 53 18.66 -8.49 -13.47
C ALA A 53 18.80 -8.53 -11.93
N SER A 54 19.88 -7.96 -11.38
CA SER A 54 20.14 -7.90 -9.92
C SER A 54 19.20 -6.92 -9.21
N ARG A 55 18.74 -5.86 -9.89
CA ARG A 55 17.75 -4.92 -9.33
C ARG A 55 16.33 -5.49 -9.26
N ARG A 56 16.02 -6.54 -10.04
CA ARG A 56 14.72 -7.23 -9.98
C ARG A 56 14.66 -8.32 -8.92
N SER A 57 15.78 -8.92 -8.51
CA SER A 57 15.78 -9.91 -7.41
C SER A 57 15.60 -9.24 -6.04
N SER A 58 16.18 -8.06 -5.82
CA SER A 58 16.05 -7.36 -4.52
C SER A 58 14.61 -6.91 -4.25
N LEU A 59 13.85 -6.52 -5.29
CA LEU A 59 12.42 -6.20 -5.17
C LEU A 59 11.54 -7.45 -4.95
N LYS A 60 11.98 -8.63 -5.40
CA LYS A 60 11.28 -9.91 -5.17
C LYS A 60 11.55 -10.44 -3.76
N GLU A 61 12.74 -10.21 -3.21
CA GLU A 61 13.06 -10.54 -1.81
C GLU A 61 12.38 -9.60 -0.81
N MET A 62 12.22 -8.31 -1.12
CA MET A 62 11.46 -7.40 -0.25
C MET A 62 9.95 -7.72 -0.20
N ARG A 63 9.39 -8.38 -1.22
CA ARG A 63 7.99 -8.84 -1.20
C ARG A 63 7.75 -10.08 -0.34
N LYS A 64 8.80 -10.84 0.01
CA LYS A 64 8.71 -11.98 0.94
C LYS A 64 8.56 -11.57 2.41
N TYR A 65 8.75 -10.30 2.74
CA TYR A 65 8.63 -9.77 4.10
C TYR A 65 7.40 -8.87 4.29
N THR A 66 6.28 -9.22 3.64
CA THR A 66 4.98 -8.53 3.83
C THR A 66 4.19 -9.04 5.04
N SER A 67 4.70 -10.06 5.73
CA SER A 67 4.33 -10.35 7.11
C SER A 67 5.60 -10.66 7.89
N LEU A 68 5.83 -9.87 8.93
CA LEU A 68 6.81 -10.16 9.94
C LEU A 68 6.39 -11.48 10.64
N PRO A 69 7.28 -12.48 10.79
CA PRO A 69 6.94 -13.75 11.45
C PRO A 69 6.32 -13.52 12.83
N PRO A 70 5.45 -14.39 13.37
CA PRO A 70 4.80 -14.18 14.67
C PRO A 70 5.77 -13.97 15.84
N SER A 71 7.02 -14.37 15.70
CA SER A 71 8.11 -14.23 16.67
C SER A 71 8.97 -12.96 16.52
N SER A 72 8.67 -12.09 15.57
CA SER A 72 9.53 -10.95 15.19
C SER A 72 9.33 -9.66 15.99
N ILE A 73 8.38 -9.66 16.95
CA ILE A 73 8.30 -8.63 18.00
C ILE A 73 9.67 -8.48 18.70
N ASN A 74 10.41 -9.59 18.86
CA ASN A 74 11.73 -9.58 19.49
C ASN A 74 12.83 -8.93 18.62
N ILE A 75 12.77 -9.01 17.29
CA ILE A 75 13.82 -8.46 16.42
C ILE A 75 13.75 -6.93 16.35
N LEU A 76 12.55 -6.35 16.32
CA LEU A 76 12.38 -4.90 16.38
C LEU A 76 12.58 -4.36 17.80
N SER A 77 12.19 -5.10 18.85
CA SER A 77 12.59 -4.80 20.23
C SER A 77 14.11 -4.67 20.37
N LEU A 78 14.86 -5.56 19.72
CA LEU A 78 16.34 -5.58 19.71
C LEU A 78 16.96 -4.47 18.85
N LEU A 79 16.33 -4.09 17.73
CA LEU A 79 16.80 -2.98 16.87
C LEU A 79 16.47 -1.60 17.45
N ILE A 80 15.44 -1.50 18.28
CA ILE A 80 14.97 -0.24 18.86
C ILE A 80 15.62 0.01 20.24
N GLU A 81 15.86 -1.02 21.05
CA GLU A 81 16.69 -0.89 22.26
C GLU A 81 18.18 -0.92 21.92
N SER A 82 18.70 0.17 21.34
CA SER A 82 20.11 0.47 21.47
C SER A 82 20.38 0.88 22.92
N LYS A 83 20.48 -0.10 23.83
CA LYS A 83 21.02 0.11 25.17
C LYS A 83 22.53 0.30 25.03
N VAL A 84 22.94 1.47 24.56
CA VAL A 84 24.32 1.94 24.72
C VAL A 84 24.59 2.04 26.21
N LYS A 85 25.11 0.95 26.80
CA LYS A 85 25.65 0.98 28.16
C LYS A 85 26.96 1.74 28.09
N LEU A 86 26.91 3.03 28.39
CA LEU A 86 28.13 3.80 28.59
C LEU A 86 28.91 3.22 29.77
N PRO A 87 30.26 3.14 29.69
CA PRO A 87 31.09 2.70 30.80
C PRO A 87 30.79 3.57 32.03
N ARG A 88 30.27 2.96 33.10
CA ARG A 88 30.10 3.66 34.38
C ARG A 88 31.47 3.77 35.04
N TYR A 89 32.03 4.97 35.06
CA TYR A 89 33.19 5.25 35.89
C TYR A 89 32.73 5.31 37.35
N ALA A 90 33.23 4.39 38.18
CA ALA A 90 32.94 4.40 39.60
C ALA A 90 33.68 5.57 40.25
N SER A 91 32.93 6.50 40.85
CA SER A 91 33.53 7.63 41.56
C SER A 91 34.38 7.12 42.73
N LYS A 92 35.61 7.62 42.86
CA LYS A 92 36.46 7.29 44.00
C LYS A 92 35.91 7.93 45.27
N HIS A 93 36.07 7.25 46.41
CA HIS A 93 35.69 7.79 47.71
C HIS A 93 36.41 9.13 47.99
N LEU A 94 35.72 10.01 48.71
CA LEU A 94 36.16 11.38 49.04
C LEU A 94 37.57 11.42 49.67
N GLU A 95 37.91 10.44 50.50
CA GLU A 95 39.22 10.32 51.15
C GLU A 95 40.34 10.07 50.15
N ILE A 96 40.12 9.19 49.17
CA ILE A 96 41.08 8.87 48.10
C ILE A 96 41.28 10.09 47.19
N LYS A 97 40.20 10.85 46.94
CA LYS A 97 40.25 12.12 46.19
C LYS A 97 41.13 13.16 46.91
N ARG A 98 40.98 13.28 48.24
CA ARG A 98 41.81 14.16 49.08
C ARG A 98 43.28 13.73 49.12
N GLU A 99 43.57 12.43 49.21
CA GLU A 99 44.94 11.92 49.15
C GLU A 99 45.59 12.16 47.78
N LEU A 100 44.84 11.93 46.70
CA LEU A 100 45.34 12.14 45.33
C LEU A 100 45.68 13.61 45.07
N LYS A 101 44.85 14.54 45.56
CA LYS A 101 45.13 15.98 45.51
C LYS A 101 46.46 16.31 46.18
N LYS A 102 46.71 15.78 47.39
CA LYS A 102 47.98 15.99 48.11
C LYS A 102 49.22 15.44 47.40
N MET A 103 49.06 14.41 46.57
CA MET A 103 50.18 13.75 45.88
C MET A 103 50.47 14.36 44.50
N ASP A 104 49.43 14.67 43.72
CA ASP A 104 49.54 15.21 42.35
C ASP A 104 48.24 15.94 41.94
N ASP A 105 48.27 17.27 42.03
CA ASP A 105 47.15 18.15 41.66
C ASP A 105 46.69 17.97 40.21
N ARG A 106 47.62 17.65 39.28
CA ARG A 106 47.27 17.46 37.86
C ARG A 106 46.56 16.13 37.63
N ALA A 107 47.02 15.07 38.29
CA ALA A 107 46.36 13.77 38.25
C ALA A 107 44.98 13.85 38.91
N PHE A 108 44.85 14.59 40.01
CA PHE A 108 43.58 14.86 40.68
C PHE A 108 42.61 15.61 39.76
N PHE A 109 43.04 16.72 39.15
CA PHE A 109 42.18 17.50 38.25
C PHE A 109 41.64 16.65 37.08
N LEU A 110 42.50 15.83 36.46
CA LEU A 110 42.08 14.92 35.39
C LEU A 110 41.10 13.83 35.88
N ASP A 111 41.25 13.34 37.11
CA ASP A 111 40.35 12.35 37.70
C ASP A 111 38.94 12.90 37.90
N VAL A 112 38.87 14.11 38.44
CA VAL A 112 37.63 14.85 38.73
C VAL A 112 36.89 15.21 37.43
N VAL A 113 37.60 15.58 36.37
CA VAL A 113 37.02 15.81 35.03
C VAL A 113 36.50 14.49 34.42
N LYS A 114 37.22 13.38 34.56
CA LYS A 114 36.78 12.06 34.06
C LYS A 114 35.54 11.52 34.79
N ASP A 115 35.39 11.84 36.07
CA ASP A 115 34.27 11.40 36.91
C ASP A 115 32.94 12.03 36.46
N ILE A 116 32.98 13.29 35.99
CA ILE A 116 31.79 14.01 35.49
C ILE A 116 31.52 13.76 34.01
N ALA A 117 32.55 13.57 33.18
CA ALA A 117 32.39 13.48 31.72
C ALA A 117 31.59 12.25 31.24
N ASN A 118 31.53 11.19 32.05
CA ASN A 118 30.83 9.95 31.69
C ASN A 118 29.45 9.81 32.36
N ASP A 119 29.05 10.77 33.19
CA ASP A 119 27.74 10.74 33.83
C ASP A 119 26.74 11.57 33.05
N LEU A 120 25.58 10.98 32.78
CA LEU A 120 24.53 11.61 31.99
C LEU A 120 23.18 11.60 32.71
N ASP A 121 23.15 11.13 33.95
CA ASP A 121 22.01 11.30 34.83
C ASP A 121 22.20 12.60 35.62
N LEU A 122 21.25 13.54 35.49
CA LEU A 122 21.39 14.87 36.11
C LEU A 122 21.55 14.78 37.63
N LYS A 123 20.77 13.93 38.32
CA LYS A 123 20.83 13.79 39.79
C LYS A 123 22.18 13.24 40.26
N SER A 124 22.72 12.21 39.59
CA SER A 124 24.05 11.67 39.88
C SER A 124 25.18 12.65 39.53
N LEU A 125 25.08 13.33 38.39
CA LEU A 125 26.07 14.28 37.90
C LEU A 125 26.17 15.50 38.83
N THR A 126 25.06 16.11 39.22
CA THR A 126 25.04 17.26 40.14
C THR A 126 25.70 16.91 41.48
N LYS A 127 25.41 15.72 42.02
CA LYS A 127 26.03 15.24 43.27
C LYS A 127 27.56 15.13 43.15
N LYS A 128 28.04 14.51 42.07
CA LYS A 128 29.49 14.36 41.82
C LYS A 128 30.19 15.70 41.65
N ILE A 129 29.58 16.64 40.94
CA ILE A 129 30.11 18.00 40.75
C ILE A 129 30.26 18.70 42.10
N THR A 130 29.23 18.65 42.95
CA THR A 130 29.27 19.25 44.29
C THR A 130 30.38 18.68 45.16
N GLU A 131 30.49 17.34 45.24
CA GLU A 131 31.56 16.67 46.00
C GLU A 131 32.96 17.02 45.48
N ASN A 132 33.09 17.11 44.16
CA ASN A 132 34.34 17.44 43.48
C ASN A 132 34.78 18.89 43.75
N ILE A 133 33.86 19.86 43.71
CA ILE A 133 34.15 21.27 44.00
C ILE A 133 34.61 21.43 45.45
N ALA A 134 33.95 20.76 46.40
CA ALA A 134 34.33 20.82 47.81
C ALA A 134 35.76 20.32 48.05
N VAL A 135 36.20 19.23 47.40
CA VAL A 135 37.59 18.74 47.51
C VAL A 135 38.57 19.62 46.72
N LEU A 136 38.17 20.12 45.55
CA LEU A 136 39.01 20.91 44.67
C LEU A 136 39.44 22.23 45.32
N LEU A 137 38.55 22.90 46.05
CA LEU A 137 38.81 24.18 46.71
C LEU A 137 39.11 24.07 48.22
N ASP A 138 39.22 22.84 48.73
CA ASP A 138 39.29 22.57 50.18
C ASP A 138 38.20 23.33 50.94
N ALA A 139 36.93 23.20 50.53
CA ALA A 139 35.81 23.90 51.15
C ALA A 139 34.99 22.98 52.08
N GLU A 140 34.28 23.59 53.02
CA GLU A 140 33.38 22.90 53.95
C GLU A 140 32.16 22.32 53.20
N ALA A 141 31.58 23.12 52.30
CA ALA A 141 30.43 22.72 51.51
C ALA A 141 30.43 23.37 50.13
N ALA A 142 29.75 22.72 49.18
CA ALA A 142 29.45 23.28 47.87
C ALA A 142 27.97 22.99 47.52
N SER A 143 27.42 23.71 46.56
CA SER A 143 26.06 23.51 46.04
C SER A 143 25.99 23.91 44.58
N LEU A 144 25.07 23.31 43.82
CA LEU A 144 24.90 23.55 42.39
C LEU A 144 23.41 23.70 42.04
N PHE A 145 23.05 24.82 41.42
CA PHE A 145 21.67 25.15 41.05
C PHE A 145 21.52 25.20 39.53
N LEU A 146 20.63 24.39 38.97
CA LEU A 146 20.33 24.37 37.53
C LEU A 146 19.28 25.45 37.20
N ILE A 147 19.40 26.06 36.03
CA ILE A 147 18.40 27.03 35.55
C ILE A 147 17.31 26.27 34.79
N GLU A 148 16.08 26.34 35.28
CA GLU A 148 14.90 25.73 34.65
C GLU A 148 13.84 26.79 34.31
N GLY A 149 13.04 26.52 33.27
CA GLY A 149 11.92 27.36 32.85
C GLY A 149 12.20 28.23 31.61
N PRO A 150 11.14 28.72 30.94
CA PRO A 150 11.26 29.56 29.75
C PRO A 150 11.82 30.95 30.09
N LYS A 151 12.54 31.57 29.15
CA LYS A 151 13.11 32.92 29.30
C LYS A 151 12.06 33.91 29.81
N GLY A 152 12.34 34.57 30.94
CA GLY A 152 11.43 35.49 31.63
C GLY A 152 10.62 34.91 32.79
N LYS A 153 10.63 33.58 32.99
CA LYS A 153 10.11 32.89 34.20
C LYS A 153 11.09 31.83 34.70
N GLN A 154 12.37 32.12 34.62
CA GLN A 154 13.42 31.19 35.04
C GLN A 154 13.46 31.07 36.56
N ALA A 155 13.84 29.89 37.05
CA ALA A 155 14.10 29.63 38.45
C ALA A 155 15.34 28.76 38.59
N LEU A 156 16.01 28.88 39.74
CA LEU A 156 17.18 28.08 40.09
C LEU A 156 16.72 26.88 40.91
N VAL A 157 16.93 25.68 40.39
CA VAL A 157 16.46 24.42 40.99
C VAL A 157 17.66 23.55 41.35
N SER A 158 17.74 23.10 42.60
CA SER A 158 18.69 22.07 43.00
C SER A 158 18.09 20.69 42.86
N LYS A 159 18.78 19.79 42.15
CA LYS A 159 18.38 18.37 41.96
C LYS A 159 18.82 17.44 43.09
N VAL A 160 19.67 17.94 43.99
CA VAL A 160 20.11 17.29 45.23
C VAL A 160 19.61 18.15 46.38
N PHE A 161 19.14 17.55 47.47
CA PHE A 161 18.73 18.30 48.65
C PHE A 161 19.97 18.88 49.36
N ASP A 162 20.43 20.02 48.85
CA ASP A 162 21.48 20.85 49.43
C ASP A 162 20.82 22.17 49.83
N VAL A 163 20.91 22.53 51.11
CA VAL A 163 20.26 23.75 51.62
C VAL A 163 21.17 24.95 51.32
N PRO A 164 20.73 25.94 50.52
CA PRO A 164 21.59 27.06 50.12
C PRO A 164 21.86 28.02 51.26
N SER A 165 23.10 28.12 51.73
CA SER A 165 23.53 29.21 52.62
C SER A 165 23.30 30.56 51.95
N GLY A 166 22.65 31.51 52.63
CA GLY A 166 22.47 32.87 52.11
C GLY A 166 21.25 33.13 51.20
N ALA A 167 20.38 32.15 50.90
CA ALA A 167 19.31 32.30 49.90
C ALA A 167 17.87 32.32 50.46
N ASN A 168 16.96 32.99 49.74
CA ASN A 168 15.51 32.89 49.97
C ASN A 168 14.97 31.65 49.26
N PHE A 169 14.59 30.59 49.97
CA PHE A 169 14.09 29.35 49.36
C PHE A 169 12.57 29.14 49.55
N LEU A 170 11.96 28.42 48.60
CA LEU A 170 10.61 27.89 48.69
C LEU A 170 10.64 26.35 48.50
N PRO A 171 9.80 25.57 49.20
CA PRO A 171 9.64 24.16 48.89
C PRO A 171 9.01 24.00 47.51
N SER A 172 9.66 23.21 46.64
CA SER A 172 9.13 22.84 45.32
C SER A 172 7.79 22.11 45.43
N HIS A 173 6.85 22.40 44.52
CA HIS A 173 5.54 21.74 44.43
C HIS A 173 5.57 20.41 43.65
N SER A 174 6.71 20.03 43.04
CA SER A 174 6.72 19.01 41.98
C SER A 174 7.37 17.66 42.30
N GLU A 175 8.31 17.54 43.25
CA GLU A 175 8.79 16.23 43.75
C GLU A 175 9.34 16.39 45.18
N GLU A 176 9.21 15.35 46.02
CA GLU A 176 9.81 15.33 47.37
C GLU A 176 11.33 15.53 47.26
N ASN A 177 11.85 16.68 47.73
CA ASN A 177 13.28 17.06 47.91
C ASN A 177 13.96 17.99 46.88
N GLU A 178 13.24 18.75 46.04
CA GLU A 178 13.85 19.83 45.24
C GLU A 178 13.70 21.22 45.91
N VAL A 179 14.75 22.05 45.83
CA VAL A 179 14.76 23.42 46.40
C VAL A 179 14.79 24.43 45.25
N GLU A 180 13.87 25.41 45.30
CA GLU A 180 13.75 26.46 44.27
C GLU A 180 14.18 27.83 44.83
N VAL A 181 15.05 28.52 44.10
CA VAL A 181 15.50 29.89 44.37
C VAL A 181 15.00 30.83 43.25
N PRO A 182 14.31 31.94 43.59
CA PRO A 182 13.79 32.87 42.59
C PRO A 182 14.90 33.60 41.82
N TRP A 183 14.67 33.85 40.53
CA TRP A 183 15.57 34.63 39.66
C TRP A 183 15.82 36.05 40.20
N GLY A 184 17.06 36.54 40.11
CA GLY A 184 17.46 37.89 40.51
C GLY A 184 17.45 38.17 42.02
N LYS A 185 17.14 37.19 42.87
CA LYS A 185 17.10 37.36 44.35
C LYS A 185 18.26 36.66 45.04
N GLY A 186 18.86 37.36 46.00
CA GLY A 186 20.04 36.87 46.75
C GLY A 186 21.28 36.75 45.85
N ILE A 187 22.38 36.27 46.42
CA ILE A 187 23.66 36.14 45.69
C ILE A 187 23.52 35.17 44.51
N LEU A 188 22.87 34.02 44.71
CA LEU A 188 22.63 33.02 43.65
C LEU A 188 21.81 33.58 42.47
N GLY A 189 20.71 34.28 42.77
CA GLY A 189 19.85 34.88 41.74
C GLY A 189 20.52 36.04 41.02
N TRP A 190 21.36 36.81 41.70
CA TRP A 190 22.14 37.90 41.09
C TRP A 190 23.21 37.35 40.15
N VAL A 191 23.98 36.33 40.56
CA VAL A 191 25.00 35.68 39.72
C VAL A 191 24.37 35.02 38.49
N ALA A 192 23.17 34.43 38.62
CA ALA A 192 22.43 33.90 37.48
C ALA A 192 21.99 34.98 36.48
N GLU A 193 21.68 36.19 36.96
CA GLU A 193 21.20 37.31 36.15
C GLU A 193 22.35 38.10 35.49
N THR A 194 23.43 38.37 36.22
CA THR A 194 24.56 39.18 35.73
C THR A 194 25.63 38.35 35.05
N GLY A 195 25.79 37.09 35.44
CA GLY A 195 26.88 36.23 34.98
C GLY A 195 28.25 36.66 35.53
N GLU A 196 28.29 37.46 36.58
CA GLU A 196 29.51 37.90 37.26
C GLU A 196 29.80 37.04 38.50
N THR A 197 31.08 36.70 38.70
CA THR A 197 31.55 35.95 39.87
C THR A 197 31.50 36.82 41.12
N VAL A 198 31.08 36.24 42.25
CA VAL A 198 31.09 36.89 43.57
C VAL A 198 31.98 36.09 44.52
N ASN A 199 33.03 36.73 45.03
CA ASN A 199 33.91 36.19 46.06
C ASN A 199 33.85 37.11 47.29
N LEU A 200 33.44 36.57 48.43
CA LEU A 200 33.24 37.30 49.68
C LEU A 200 34.12 36.69 50.77
N ASP A 201 34.97 37.52 51.36
CA ASP A 201 35.78 37.14 52.53
C ASP A 201 34.93 37.02 53.80
N VAL A 202 33.92 37.90 53.92
CA VAL A 202 32.92 37.91 55.00
C VAL A 202 31.52 38.06 54.41
N ALA A 203 30.78 36.95 54.31
CA ALA A 203 29.48 36.91 53.65
C ALA A 203 28.43 37.85 54.30
N TYR A 204 28.49 38.04 55.62
CA TYR A 204 27.58 38.89 56.39
C TYR A 204 27.70 40.40 56.08
N GLU A 205 28.79 40.82 55.45
CA GLU A 205 28.98 42.22 55.05
C GLU A 205 28.29 42.56 53.72
N ASP A 206 27.91 41.56 52.91
CA ASP A 206 27.23 41.78 51.63
C ASP A 206 25.72 42.00 51.83
N PRO A 207 25.14 43.13 51.36
CA PRO A 207 23.71 43.43 51.50
C PRO A 207 22.77 42.42 50.83
N ARG A 208 23.28 41.59 49.90
CA ARG A 208 22.50 40.59 49.16
C ARG A 208 22.48 39.23 49.87
N TYR A 209 23.27 39.04 50.92
CA TYR A 209 23.34 37.81 51.70
C TYR A 209 22.17 37.73 52.69
N ASN A 210 21.49 36.58 52.76
CA ASN A 210 20.42 36.33 53.74
C ASN A 210 20.81 35.25 54.77
N ASP A 211 21.01 35.65 56.02
CA ASP A 211 21.41 34.77 57.13
C ASP A 211 20.29 33.87 57.67
N GLY A 212 19.08 33.93 57.13
CA GLY A 212 17.93 33.15 57.58
C GLY A 212 18.15 31.64 57.49
N VAL A 213 18.89 31.16 56.50
CA VAL A 213 19.22 29.73 56.33
C VAL A 213 20.28 29.28 57.35
N ASP A 214 21.34 30.06 57.52
CA ASP A 214 22.42 29.82 58.47
C ASP A 214 21.92 29.73 59.92
N ARG A 215 20.96 30.58 60.30
CA ARG A 215 20.30 30.55 61.61
C ARG A 215 19.48 29.28 61.85
N ILE A 216 18.89 28.70 60.82
CA ILE A 216 18.07 27.48 60.92
C ILE A 216 18.97 26.24 61.02
N LEU A 217 20.07 26.21 60.27
CA LEU A 217 21.01 25.08 60.22
C LEU A 217 22.06 25.11 61.33
N GLY A 218 22.20 26.24 62.04
CA GLY A 218 23.25 26.44 63.05
C GLY A 218 24.66 26.51 62.46
N GLN A 219 24.77 26.89 61.17
CA GLN A 219 26.03 27.03 60.45
C GLN A 219 26.42 28.51 60.34
N HIS A 220 27.71 28.79 60.18
CA HIS A 220 28.22 30.15 60.05
C HIS A 220 29.03 30.28 58.76
N THR A 221 28.45 30.93 57.75
CA THR A 221 29.13 31.20 56.47
C THR A 221 30.05 32.41 56.60
N ASN A 222 31.36 32.18 56.73
CA ASN A 222 32.38 33.23 56.71
C ASN A 222 32.72 33.61 55.28
N SER A 223 33.34 32.71 54.52
CA SER A 223 33.75 32.95 53.13
C SER A 223 32.79 32.30 52.14
N LEU A 224 32.50 32.99 51.04
CA LEU A 224 31.56 32.53 50.01
C LEU A 224 32.10 32.82 48.60
N LEU A 225 32.19 31.79 47.76
CA LEU A 225 32.50 31.92 46.35
C LEU A 225 31.32 31.41 45.51
N CYS A 226 30.77 32.27 44.65
CA CYS A 226 29.64 31.98 43.79
C CYS A 226 29.97 32.32 42.33
N MET A 227 29.88 31.34 41.43
CA MET A 227 30.33 31.47 40.04
C MET A 227 29.30 30.87 39.07
N PRO A 228 29.00 31.53 37.94
CA PRO A 228 28.08 31.00 36.94
C PRO A 228 28.73 29.89 36.12
N VAL A 229 27.94 28.88 35.78
CA VAL A 229 28.33 27.79 34.88
C VAL A 229 27.80 28.12 33.49
N ARG A 230 28.72 28.35 32.55
CA ARG A 230 28.39 28.65 31.15
C ARG A 230 28.25 27.36 30.35
N GLY A 231 27.25 27.31 29.49
CA GLY A 231 27.05 26.23 28.51
C GLY A 231 27.99 26.36 27.32
N THR A 232 27.67 25.63 26.24
CA THR A 232 28.47 25.65 25.00
C THR A 232 28.30 26.91 24.14
N GLY A 233 27.35 27.79 24.48
CA GLY A 233 27.18 29.12 23.87
C GLY A 233 27.70 30.22 24.79
N GLU A 234 28.36 31.26 24.26
CA GLU A 234 29.08 32.27 25.05
C GLU A 234 28.20 33.06 26.06
N GLU A 235 26.90 33.20 25.81
CA GLU A 235 25.95 33.94 26.66
C GLU A 235 24.97 33.05 27.46
N ASP A 236 25.08 31.72 27.39
CA ASP A 236 24.09 30.82 28.01
C ASP A 236 24.58 30.33 29.39
N ILE A 237 24.05 30.91 30.47
CA ILE A 237 24.28 30.42 31.83
C ILE A 237 23.29 29.29 32.07
N ILE A 238 23.80 28.09 32.37
CA ILE A 238 22.98 26.88 32.54
C ILE A 238 22.83 26.46 34.01
N ALA A 239 23.76 26.90 34.87
CA ALA A 239 23.74 26.62 36.30
C ALA A 239 24.55 27.67 37.09
N VAL A 240 24.43 27.68 38.41
CA VAL A 240 25.23 28.49 39.32
C VAL A 240 25.86 27.59 40.39
N ALA A 241 27.17 27.68 40.57
CA ALA A 241 27.92 26.95 41.58
C ALA A 241 28.20 27.86 42.79
N GLN A 242 27.96 27.35 44.00
CA GLN A 242 28.18 28.04 45.25
C GLN A 242 29.11 27.21 46.13
N VAL A 243 30.08 27.86 46.77
CA VAL A 243 31.09 27.23 47.62
C VAL A 243 31.19 28.02 48.92
N VAL A 244 31.13 27.32 50.05
CA VAL A 244 31.01 27.90 51.39
C VAL A 244 32.18 27.45 52.24
N ASN A 245 32.81 28.41 52.93
CA ASN A 245 33.88 28.28 53.91
C ASN A 245 35.11 27.50 53.43
N LYS A 246 36.26 28.18 53.32
CA LYS A 246 37.53 27.52 53.05
C LYS A 246 38.04 26.76 54.29
N SER A 247 38.31 25.46 54.12
CA SER A 247 38.73 24.50 55.15
C SER A 247 40.26 24.27 55.14
N GLY A 248 41.03 25.32 55.46
CA GLY A 248 42.48 25.22 55.62
C GLY A 248 42.89 24.89 57.06
N LYS A 249 43.45 23.70 57.33
CA LYS A 249 44.17 23.44 58.60
C LYS A 249 45.67 23.78 58.54
N GLU A 250 46.19 24.15 57.38
CA GLU A 250 47.63 24.40 57.15
C GLU A 250 47.95 25.70 56.37
N CYS A 251 46.96 26.52 56.00
CA CYS A 251 47.16 27.83 55.36
C CYS A 251 46.67 28.95 56.28
N GLU A 252 47.35 30.10 56.28
CA GLU A 252 46.99 31.30 57.07
C GLU A 252 45.74 32.04 56.54
N ASP A 253 45.19 31.61 55.40
CA ASP A 253 44.07 32.28 54.71
C ASP A 253 42.72 31.55 54.90
N GLU A 254 41.78 32.17 55.61
CA GLU A 254 40.38 31.69 55.80
C GLU A 254 39.43 32.09 54.63
N TYR A 255 39.97 32.65 53.55
CA TYR A 255 39.25 33.22 52.40
C TYR A 255 39.68 32.59 51.05
N PHE A 256 38.81 32.68 50.04
CA PHE A 256 39.08 32.15 48.70
C PHE A 256 40.01 33.09 47.93
N THR A 257 41.11 32.56 47.38
CA THR A 257 42.11 33.38 46.67
C THR A 257 41.77 33.52 45.18
N ASN A 258 42.46 34.44 44.50
CA ASN A 258 42.39 34.53 43.03
C ASN A 258 42.85 33.25 42.31
N GLU A 259 43.58 32.37 42.98
CA GLU A 259 43.95 31.05 42.43
C GLU A 259 42.77 30.07 42.53
N ASP A 260 42.02 30.11 43.62
CA ASP A 260 40.78 29.34 43.81
C ASP A 260 39.72 29.73 42.76
N GLU A 261 39.58 31.03 42.46
CA GLU A 261 38.69 31.51 41.40
C GLU A 261 39.07 30.91 40.03
N LYS A 262 40.35 30.98 39.64
CA LYS A 262 40.82 30.44 38.36
C LYS A 262 40.67 28.93 38.27
N LEU A 263 40.90 28.23 39.38
CA LEU A 263 40.78 26.78 39.47
C LEU A 263 39.31 26.34 39.32
N LEU A 264 38.39 27.03 40.01
CA LEU A 264 36.96 26.82 39.88
C LEU A 264 36.48 27.15 38.46
N GLU A 265 36.89 28.29 37.90
CA GLU A 265 36.53 28.72 36.55
C GLU A 265 36.93 27.65 35.51
N THR A 266 38.16 27.14 35.61
CA THR A 266 38.66 26.08 34.71
C THR A 266 37.84 24.79 34.86
N TYR A 267 37.48 24.40 36.08
CA TYR A 267 36.67 23.21 36.32
C TYR A 267 35.23 23.38 35.82
N LEU A 268 34.62 24.55 36.02
CA LEU A 268 33.25 24.84 35.61
C LEU A 268 33.06 24.83 34.09
N GLN A 269 34.10 25.07 33.30
CA GLN A 269 34.04 24.86 31.83
C GLN A 269 33.72 23.40 31.47
N PHE A 270 34.35 22.43 32.15
CA PHE A 270 34.07 21.01 31.93
C PHE A 270 32.71 20.60 32.48
N VAL A 271 32.30 21.18 33.62
CA VAL A 271 30.96 21.00 34.18
C VAL A 271 29.88 21.49 33.21
N GLY A 272 30.10 22.65 32.58
CA GLY A 272 29.20 23.22 31.59
C GLY A 272 28.91 22.27 30.43
N ILE A 273 29.96 21.64 29.90
CA ILE A 273 29.85 20.64 28.82
C ILE A 273 29.09 19.40 29.31
N ALA A 274 29.44 18.87 30.48
CA ALA A 274 28.81 17.66 31.03
C ALA A 274 27.31 17.85 31.30
N LEU A 275 26.93 18.99 31.90
CA LEU A 275 25.53 19.34 32.17
C LEU A 275 24.73 19.52 30.88
N THR A 276 25.29 20.21 29.88
CA THR A 276 24.66 20.40 28.56
C THR A 276 24.38 19.03 27.91
N ASN A 277 25.34 18.12 27.93
CA ASN A 277 25.18 16.77 27.38
C ASN A 277 24.11 15.96 28.11
N ALA A 278 24.07 16.03 29.45
CA ALA A 278 23.07 15.34 30.26
C ALA A 278 21.65 15.87 29.97
N GLN A 279 21.46 17.20 29.90
CA GLN A 279 20.19 17.84 29.55
C GLN A 279 19.71 17.47 28.14
N ILE A 280 20.61 17.49 27.15
CA ILE A 280 20.30 17.08 25.76
C ILE A 280 19.86 15.61 25.72
N MET A 281 20.55 14.71 26.44
CA MET A 281 20.17 13.31 26.41
C MET A 281 18.86 13.04 27.12
N GLU A 282 18.55 13.74 28.21
CA GLU A 282 17.25 13.64 28.86
C GLU A 282 16.12 14.11 27.93
N ALA A 283 16.28 15.26 27.27
CA ALA A 283 15.33 15.76 26.28
C ALA A 283 15.14 14.76 25.12
N THR A 284 16.24 14.22 24.60
CA THR A 284 16.22 13.21 23.53
C THR A 284 15.51 11.93 23.97
N ARG A 285 15.71 11.49 25.22
CA ARG A 285 15.03 10.31 25.78
C ARG A 285 13.52 10.53 25.88
N ARG A 286 13.06 11.70 26.32
CA ARG A 286 11.63 12.04 26.38
C ARG A 286 11.00 12.04 24.98
N GLU A 287 11.67 12.63 24.01
CA GLU A 287 11.25 12.62 22.60
C GLU A 287 11.23 11.21 21.99
N TYR A 288 12.22 10.39 22.32
CA TYR A 288 12.29 9.00 21.88
C TYR A 288 11.13 8.17 22.43
N GLU A 289 10.80 8.27 23.72
CA GLU A 289 9.65 7.57 24.29
C GLU A 289 8.33 8.02 23.64
N ARG A 290 8.15 9.32 23.33
CA ARG A 290 7.01 9.84 22.55
C ARG A 290 6.89 9.18 21.16
N ASN A 291 8.02 9.04 20.46
CA ASN A 291 8.06 8.48 19.11
C ASN A 291 7.87 6.95 19.09
N ARG A 292 8.37 6.23 20.10
CA ARG A 292 8.15 4.77 20.22
C ARG A 292 6.68 4.43 20.38
N VAL A 293 5.99 5.14 21.26
CA VAL A 293 4.56 4.97 21.50
C VAL A 293 3.79 5.17 20.20
N SER A 294 4.08 6.25 19.47
CA SER A 294 3.46 6.55 18.17
C SER A 294 3.73 5.48 17.10
N THR A 295 4.97 4.96 17.03
CA THR A 295 5.36 3.92 16.06
C THR A 295 4.70 2.57 16.36
N PHE A 296 4.52 2.23 17.64
CA PHE A 296 3.85 1.00 18.05
C PHE A 296 2.33 1.06 17.78
N PHE A 297 1.68 2.21 17.99
CA PHE A 297 0.29 2.42 17.59
C PHE A 297 0.08 2.20 16.08
N ILE A 298 1.00 2.72 15.26
CA ILE A 298 1.00 2.49 13.81
C ILE A 298 1.09 0.99 13.49
N LEU A 299 1.99 0.26 14.16
CA LEU A 299 2.20 -1.17 13.93
C LEU A 299 0.97 -2.01 14.30
N VAL A 300 0.34 -1.75 15.46
CA VAL A 300 -0.84 -2.50 15.89
C VAL A 300 -2.05 -2.23 14.98
N ILE A 301 -2.19 -1.01 14.49
CA ILE A 301 -3.29 -0.63 13.58
C ILE A 301 -3.04 -1.12 12.14
N GLN A 302 -1.79 -1.19 11.69
CA GLN A 302 -1.45 -1.79 10.39
C GLN A 302 -1.51 -3.33 10.39
N LEU A 303 -1.24 -3.99 11.51
CA LEU A 303 -1.32 -5.46 11.62
C LEU A 303 -2.75 -5.98 11.86
N SER A 304 -3.70 -5.11 12.22
CA SER A 304 -5.08 -5.48 12.59
C SER A 304 -6.07 -5.45 11.42
N SER A 305 -5.61 -5.85 10.23
CA SER A 305 -6.42 -6.05 9.02
C SER A 305 -7.54 -7.11 9.14
N LEU A 306 -7.77 -7.69 10.33
CA LEU A 306 -8.75 -8.73 10.57
C LEU A 306 -9.39 -8.47 11.95
N GLN A 307 -10.68 -8.13 11.93
CA GLN A 307 -11.59 -7.94 13.07
C GLN A 307 -11.00 -7.25 14.32
N ILE A 308 -11.51 -6.05 14.62
CA ILE A 308 -11.39 -5.42 15.95
C ILE A 308 -12.30 -6.21 16.92
N GLU A 309 -11.82 -7.36 17.38
CA GLU A 309 -12.37 -8.05 18.55
C GLU A 309 -11.83 -7.41 19.83
N LYS A 310 -12.67 -7.44 20.87
CA LYS A 310 -12.46 -6.88 22.22
C LYS A 310 -11.03 -7.08 22.76
N ASP A 311 -10.46 -8.25 22.51
CA ASP A 311 -9.16 -8.69 23.01
C ASP A 311 -7.96 -7.89 22.44
N LYS A 312 -8.11 -7.23 21.28
CA LYS A 312 -7.01 -6.54 20.61
C LYS A 312 -6.83 -5.09 21.07
N VAL A 313 -7.90 -4.46 21.56
CA VAL A 313 -7.85 -3.13 22.17
C VAL A 313 -7.31 -3.23 23.61
N GLU A 314 -7.58 -4.34 24.31
CA GLU A 314 -6.97 -4.65 25.61
C GLU A 314 -5.44 -4.78 25.54
N MET A 315 -4.87 -5.23 24.40
CA MET A 315 -3.42 -5.30 24.18
C MET A 315 -2.74 -3.92 24.08
N ILE A 316 -3.50 -2.90 23.69
CA ILE A 316 -3.03 -1.51 23.53
C ILE A 316 -3.02 -0.78 24.89
N TRP A 317 -3.83 -1.23 25.85
CA TRP A 317 -4.12 -0.55 27.11
C TRP A 317 -2.97 -0.40 28.12
N PRO A 318 -2.01 -1.34 28.28
CA PRO A 318 -0.97 -1.24 29.32
C PRO A 318 -0.07 0.00 29.25
N TRP A 319 -0.14 0.79 28.18
CA TRP A 319 0.65 2.01 27.95
C TRP A 319 -0.17 3.31 27.99
N ALA A 320 -1.51 3.24 28.09
CA ALA A 320 -2.39 4.35 28.48
C ALA A 320 -2.36 4.56 30.00
N LYS A 321 -1.15 4.61 30.57
CA LYS A 321 -0.86 4.53 31.99
C LYS A 321 -1.41 5.63 32.90
N PRO A 322 -2.22 6.62 32.46
CA PRO A 322 -2.90 7.42 33.45
C PRO A 322 -4.44 7.36 33.42
N ALA A 323 -5.18 6.51 32.71
CA ALA A 323 -6.66 6.60 32.72
C ALA A 323 -7.37 5.37 33.34
N ASN A 324 -8.54 5.60 33.96
CA ASN A 324 -9.35 4.55 34.59
C ASN A 324 -10.41 3.92 33.68
N ILE A 325 -10.99 4.69 32.73
CA ILE A 325 -12.00 4.17 31.78
C ILE A 325 -11.79 4.82 30.40
N CYS A 326 -11.81 4.02 29.34
CA CYS A 326 -11.89 4.49 27.96
C CYS A 326 -13.18 4.00 27.31
N SER A 327 -13.94 4.91 26.68
CA SER A 327 -15.14 4.58 25.91
C SER A 327 -14.97 4.95 24.44
N LEU A 328 -15.17 3.99 23.54
CA LEU A 328 -15.19 4.20 22.10
C LEU A 328 -16.62 4.05 21.58
N LEU A 329 -17.13 5.07 20.90
CA LEU A 329 -18.49 5.13 20.38
C LEU A 329 -18.43 5.19 18.86
N SER A 330 -19.02 4.21 18.17
CA SER A 330 -19.06 4.15 16.70
C SER A 330 -20.48 4.43 16.18
N THR A 331 -20.53 5.24 15.12
CA THR A 331 -21.76 5.60 14.42
C THR A 331 -22.07 4.56 13.33
N GLN A 332 -23.35 4.15 13.18
CA GLN A 332 -23.81 3.45 11.97
C GLN A 332 -24.61 4.43 11.11
N GLY A 333 -24.36 4.39 9.79
CA GLY A 333 -24.70 5.44 8.84
C GLY A 333 -26.18 5.84 8.72
N GLY A 334 -26.36 7.14 8.47
CA GLY A 334 -27.62 7.87 8.26
C GLY A 334 -27.43 9.34 8.67
N CYS A 335 -28.26 10.28 8.19
CA CYS A 335 -28.20 11.71 8.56
C CYS A 335 -28.34 11.98 10.06
N ASP A 336 -28.76 10.98 10.86
CA ASP A 336 -28.80 11.02 12.31
C ASP A 336 -27.67 10.16 12.90
N ILE A 337 -26.82 10.77 13.72
CA ILE A 337 -25.74 10.12 14.45
C ILE A 337 -26.36 9.20 15.51
N VAL A 338 -26.50 7.90 15.21
CA VAL A 338 -26.97 6.89 16.17
C VAL A 338 -25.77 6.09 16.69
N PHE A 339 -25.49 6.23 17.99
CA PHE A 339 -24.44 5.48 18.67
C PHE A 339 -24.92 4.05 18.97
N SER A 340 -24.28 3.06 18.35
CA SER A 340 -24.75 1.66 18.39
C SER A 340 -23.99 0.75 19.36
N LYS A 341 -22.75 1.12 19.74
CA LYS A 341 -21.88 0.31 20.61
C LYS A 341 -21.03 1.19 21.52
N LEU A 342 -21.06 0.86 22.82
CA LEU A 342 -20.19 1.40 23.86
C LEU A 342 -19.15 0.33 24.21
N PHE A 343 -17.87 0.65 24.12
CA PHE A 343 -16.78 -0.23 24.54
C PHE A 343 -16.15 0.33 25.82
N GLU A 344 -16.42 -0.24 26.99
CA GLU A 344 -15.78 0.15 28.26
C GLU A 344 -14.52 -0.69 28.50
N LEU A 345 -13.38 -0.01 28.66
CA LEU A 345 -12.09 -0.61 29.04
C LEU A 345 -11.76 -0.20 30.48
N ASN A 346 -11.84 -1.13 31.44
CA ASN A 346 -11.52 -0.88 32.85
C ASN A 346 -10.13 -1.42 33.23
N THR A 347 -9.38 -0.71 34.07
CA THR A 347 -8.19 -1.24 34.75
C THR A 347 -8.59 -2.19 35.90
N PRO A 348 -7.96 -3.37 36.05
CA PRO A 348 -8.06 -4.13 37.29
C PRO A 348 -7.35 -3.34 38.41
N ILE A 349 -8.12 -2.92 39.41
CA ILE A 349 -7.68 -1.97 40.45
C ILE A 349 -6.63 -2.56 41.41
N ASN A 350 -6.38 -3.87 41.40
CA ASN A 350 -5.32 -4.49 42.19
C ASN A 350 -4.64 -5.57 41.34
N GLY A 351 -3.31 -5.61 41.33
CA GLY A 351 -2.47 -6.52 40.54
C GLY A 351 -2.57 -8.01 40.92
N HIS A 352 -3.77 -8.54 41.11
CA HIS A 352 -4.04 -9.97 41.18
C HIS A 352 -4.58 -10.45 39.82
N ASN A 353 -3.74 -11.20 39.12
CA ASN A 353 -4.15 -12.08 38.03
C ASN A 353 -4.96 -13.25 38.64
N ASP A 354 -6.27 -13.09 38.81
CA ASP A 354 -7.14 -14.25 38.91
C ASP A 354 -7.48 -14.72 37.49
N TYR A 355 -6.59 -15.58 36.97
CA TYR A 355 -6.96 -16.52 35.93
C TYR A 355 -7.93 -17.52 36.55
N ASP A 356 -9.23 -17.24 36.45
CA ASP A 356 -10.21 -18.31 36.56
C ASP A 356 -11.10 -18.38 35.33
N THR A 357 -10.89 -19.50 34.64
CA THR A 357 -11.44 -19.87 33.35
C THR A 357 -12.78 -20.53 33.60
N HIS A 358 -13.88 -19.78 33.67
CA HIS A 358 -15.19 -20.40 33.49
C HIS A 358 -16.16 -19.52 32.70
N SER A 359 -16.45 -20.04 31.51
CA SER A 359 -17.58 -19.74 30.67
C SER A 359 -18.89 -19.73 31.45
N HIS A 360 -19.41 -18.54 31.76
CA HIS A 360 -20.84 -18.36 31.93
C HIS A 360 -21.36 -17.36 30.91
N ARG A 361 -21.92 -17.93 29.83
CA ARG A 361 -23.01 -17.32 29.06
C ARG A 361 -24.09 -16.90 30.07
N SER A 362 -24.09 -15.64 30.46
CA SER A 362 -25.25 -15.01 31.10
C SER A 362 -25.86 -14.03 30.11
N SER A 363 -26.88 -14.54 29.43
CA SER A 363 -27.94 -13.76 28.81
C SER A 363 -28.71 -13.03 29.92
N SER A 364 -28.23 -11.86 30.33
CA SER A 364 -29.06 -10.86 31.00
C SER A 364 -28.31 -9.54 31.03
N GLY A 365 -28.82 -8.55 30.27
CA GLY A 365 -28.45 -7.17 30.45
C GLY A 365 -28.80 -6.73 31.87
N LYS A 366 -27.82 -6.78 32.77
CA LYS A 366 -27.85 -6.00 34.00
C LYS A 366 -26.94 -4.80 33.78
N SER A 367 -27.59 -3.73 33.37
CA SER A 367 -27.15 -2.35 33.45
C SER A 367 -26.44 -2.10 34.79
N PHE A 368 -25.12 -1.89 34.73
CA PHE A 368 -24.41 -1.19 35.78
C PHE A 368 -24.75 0.30 35.63
N ASP A 369 -25.42 0.85 36.65
CA ASP A 369 -25.87 2.24 36.87
C ASP A 369 -26.07 3.19 35.66
N GLY A 370 -27.33 3.29 35.23
CA GLY A 370 -27.82 4.13 34.13
C GLY A 370 -27.79 5.66 34.33
N GLN A 371 -26.94 6.19 35.21
CA GLN A 371 -26.77 7.64 35.41
C GLN A 371 -25.37 8.18 35.04
N ILE A 372 -24.32 7.37 35.18
CA ILE A 372 -22.96 7.77 34.72
C ILE A 372 -22.88 7.65 33.19
N SER A 373 -23.51 6.63 32.60
CA SER A 373 -23.52 6.42 31.15
C SER A 373 -24.24 7.53 30.40
N CYS A 374 -25.34 8.09 30.91
CA CYS A 374 -26.11 9.10 30.20
C CYS A 374 -25.41 10.46 30.08
N ASN A 375 -24.61 10.85 31.08
CA ASN A 375 -23.87 12.12 31.03
C ASN A 375 -22.63 12.02 30.13
N LEU A 376 -21.93 10.87 30.15
CA LEU A 376 -20.84 10.59 29.21
C LEU A 376 -21.35 10.50 27.77
N LEU A 377 -22.52 9.89 27.54
CA LEU A 377 -23.17 9.86 26.22
C LEU A 377 -23.53 11.26 25.72
N LYS A 378 -24.10 12.13 26.56
CA LYS A 378 -24.40 13.53 26.17
C LYS A 378 -23.14 14.32 25.82
N LEU A 379 -22.05 14.13 26.56
CA LEU A 379 -20.77 14.77 26.25
C LEU A 379 -20.21 14.23 24.93
N ALA A 380 -20.30 12.92 24.69
CA ALA A 380 -19.88 12.31 23.43
C ALA A 380 -20.74 12.79 22.24
N GLU A 381 -22.05 12.91 22.41
CA GLU A 381 -22.97 13.52 21.42
C GLU A 381 -22.56 14.97 21.12
N GLN A 382 -22.24 15.75 22.14
CA GLN A 382 -21.78 17.12 21.98
C GLN A 382 -20.45 17.19 21.21
N VAL A 383 -19.48 16.32 21.53
CA VAL A 383 -18.21 16.21 20.80
C VAL A 383 -18.42 15.76 19.36
N ALA A 384 -19.35 14.84 19.12
CA ALA A 384 -19.67 14.39 17.77
C ALA A 384 -20.36 15.48 16.94
N ALA A 385 -21.21 16.31 17.56
CA ALA A 385 -21.90 17.42 16.90
C ALA A 385 -20.99 18.64 16.68
N SER A 386 -20.15 18.99 17.65
CA SER A 386 -19.25 20.15 17.58
C SER A 386 -17.96 19.85 16.82
N GLY A 387 -17.47 18.61 16.92
CA GLY A 387 -16.13 18.23 16.46
C GLY A 387 -14.99 18.83 17.28
N GLU A 388 -15.27 19.41 18.45
CA GLU A 388 -14.29 20.03 19.34
C GLU A 388 -13.86 19.08 20.47
N VAL A 389 -12.63 19.29 20.95
CA VAL A 389 -12.07 18.57 22.10
C VAL A 389 -12.66 19.12 23.39
N ILE A 390 -13.07 18.23 24.30
CA ILE A 390 -13.57 18.61 25.62
C ILE A 390 -12.59 18.08 26.67
N ASN A 391 -11.92 18.98 27.39
CA ASN A 391 -11.06 18.67 28.53
C ASN A 391 -11.64 19.31 29.81
N ILE A 392 -12.01 18.49 30.78
CA ILE A 392 -12.61 18.90 32.05
C ILE A 392 -11.63 18.56 33.18
N ALA A 393 -11.10 19.61 33.82
CA ALA A 393 -10.08 19.52 34.86
C ALA A 393 -10.66 19.22 36.25
N GLU A 394 -11.90 19.62 36.54
CA GLU A 394 -12.54 19.44 37.84
C GLU A 394 -14.06 19.42 37.68
N ILE A 395 -14.71 18.28 37.94
CA ILE A 395 -16.17 18.17 37.91
C ILE A 395 -16.69 18.48 39.31
N VAL A 396 -17.11 19.73 39.52
CA VAL A 396 -17.49 20.22 40.86
C VAL A 396 -18.89 19.77 41.30
N GLU A 397 -19.80 19.39 40.41
CA GLU A 397 -21.14 18.90 40.81
C GLU A 397 -21.66 17.79 39.89
N VAL A 398 -21.47 16.54 40.29
CA VAL A 398 -22.45 15.47 40.02
C VAL A 398 -22.72 14.78 41.35
N GLU A 399 -24.00 14.77 41.70
CA GLU A 399 -24.58 14.45 42.99
C GLU A 399 -24.01 13.18 43.65
N ARG A 400 -23.92 13.25 44.99
CA ARG A 400 -23.65 12.11 45.88
C ARG A 400 -24.63 10.98 45.58
N GLY A 401 -24.18 9.95 44.85
CA GLY A 401 -25.04 8.81 44.54
C GLY A 401 -24.38 7.56 43.95
N CYS A 402 -23.28 7.64 43.19
CA CYS A 402 -22.69 6.47 42.53
C CYS A 402 -21.20 6.30 42.88
N GLY A 403 -20.78 5.05 43.09
CA GLY A 403 -19.47 4.64 43.60
C GLY A 403 -18.28 4.82 42.65
N GLY A 404 -18.07 6.02 42.12
CA GLY A 404 -16.87 6.40 41.39
C GLY A 404 -16.89 7.89 41.04
N ASN A 405 -16.18 8.73 41.81
CA ASN A 405 -16.11 10.17 41.52
C ASN A 405 -15.38 10.40 40.19
N LEU A 406 -16.07 11.00 39.22
CA LEU A 406 -15.47 11.52 37.99
C LEU A 406 -14.75 12.83 38.36
N ARG A 407 -13.42 12.84 38.29
CA ARG A 407 -12.55 13.95 38.69
C ARG A 407 -12.10 14.76 37.48
N SER A 408 -11.65 14.06 36.44
CA SER A 408 -11.18 14.66 35.18
C SER A 408 -11.65 13.85 33.97
N LEU A 409 -11.89 14.52 32.84
CA LEU A 409 -12.38 13.90 31.60
C LEU A 409 -11.72 14.55 30.39
N LEU A 410 -11.32 13.74 29.41
CA LEU A 410 -10.89 14.21 28.09
C LEU A 410 -11.64 13.43 27.00
N ALA A 411 -12.35 14.14 26.13
CA ALA A 411 -13.10 13.55 25.02
C ALA A 411 -12.70 14.19 23.69
N MET A 412 -12.54 13.35 22.66
CA MET A 412 -12.09 13.75 21.33
C MET A 412 -12.85 13.02 20.21
N PRO A 413 -13.14 13.70 19.09
CA PRO A 413 -13.76 13.07 17.95
C PRO A 413 -12.76 12.19 17.19
N ILE A 414 -13.20 11.00 16.78
CA ILE A 414 -12.49 10.12 15.87
C ILE A 414 -12.93 10.47 14.45
N ARG A 415 -11.96 10.83 13.61
CA ARG A 415 -12.21 11.26 12.23
C ARG A 415 -11.69 10.26 11.21
N ASN A 416 -12.41 10.07 10.11
CA ASN A 416 -11.91 9.27 8.98
C ASN A 416 -10.91 10.08 8.12
N ARG A 417 -10.42 9.45 7.04
CA ARG A 417 -9.51 10.08 6.06
C ARG A 417 -10.07 11.34 5.38
N HIS A 418 -11.39 11.51 5.36
CA HIS A 418 -12.10 12.68 4.81
C HIS A 418 -12.43 13.73 5.88
N SER A 419 -11.93 13.56 7.11
CA SER A 419 -12.20 14.40 8.28
C SER A 419 -13.64 14.34 8.81
N GLU A 420 -14.43 13.38 8.35
CA GLU A 420 -15.79 13.11 8.85
C GLU A 420 -15.70 12.37 10.19
N ILE A 421 -16.58 12.73 11.13
CA ILE A 421 -16.60 12.14 12.46
C ILE A 421 -17.28 10.76 12.37
N ILE A 422 -16.53 9.70 12.67
CA ILE A 422 -17.02 8.33 12.67
C ILE A 422 -17.27 7.78 14.08
N GLY A 423 -16.74 8.47 15.09
CA GLY A 423 -16.91 8.11 16.48
C GLY A 423 -16.32 9.13 17.45
N VAL A 424 -16.39 8.81 18.74
CA VAL A 424 -15.81 9.63 19.82
C VAL A 424 -15.03 8.72 20.76
N ALA A 425 -13.84 9.17 21.17
CA ALA A 425 -13.04 8.55 22.21
C ALA A 425 -13.11 9.41 23.47
N THR A 426 -13.26 8.79 24.63
CA THR A 426 -13.27 9.49 25.92
C THR A 426 -12.40 8.75 26.92
N ILE A 427 -11.57 9.48 27.65
CA ILE A 427 -10.80 8.99 28.80
C ILE A 427 -11.24 9.74 30.05
N VAL A 428 -11.30 9.03 31.17
CA VAL A 428 -11.68 9.62 32.47
C VAL A 428 -10.67 9.26 33.55
N ASN A 429 -10.54 10.18 34.51
CA ASN A 429 -9.74 10.10 35.73
C ASN A 429 -8.28 9.77 35.51
N LYS A 430 -7.43 10.80 35.64
CA LYS A 430 -5.98 10.61 35.65
C LYS A 430 -5.53 9.80 36.89
N LEU A 431 -4.65 8.79 36.75
CA LEU A 431 -4.22 7.90 37.84
C LEU A 431 -3.47 8.65 38.95
N ASN A 432 -2.70 9.67 38.57
CA ASN A 432 -2.03 10.55 39.52
C ASN A 432 -2.97 11.58 40.17
N SER A 433 -4.28 11.49 39.93
CA SER A 433 -5.32 12.39 40.43
C SER A 433 -5.19 13.86 40.00
N MET A 434 -4.35 14.17 39.00
CA MET A 434 -4.20 15.51 38.43
C MET A 434 -5.12 15.70 37.20
N PRO A 435 -5.43 16.94 36.80
CA PRO A 435 -6.14 17.19 35.53
C PRO A 435 -5.31 16.79 34.31
N PHE A 436 -5.98 16.56 33.17
CA PHE A 436 -5.30 16.33 31.89
C PHE A 436 -4.65 17.62 31.40
N ASN A 437 -3.35 17.56 31.10
CA ASN A 437 -2.57 18.68 30.62
C ASN A 437 -2.48 18.68 29.08
N GLU A 438 -1.89 19.73 28.50
CA GLU A 438 -1.73 19.88 27.04
C GLU A 438 -0.96 18.71 26.40
N HIS A 439 -0.04 18.09 27.15
CA HIS A 439 0.70 16.92 26.68
C HIS A 439 -0.22 15.69 26.56
N ASP A 440 -1.11 15.48 27.53
CA ASP A 440 -2.11 14.39 27.47
C ASP A 440 -3.06 14.60 26.28
N GLU A 441 -3.45 15.85 26.01
CA GLU A 441 -4.29 16.21 24.88
C GLU A 441 -3.61 15.85 23.54
N GLN A 442 -2.36 16.28 23.34
CA GLN A 442 -1.63 15.98 22.10
C GLN A 442 -1.42 14.48 21.87
N LEU A 443 -1.15 13.71 22.94
CA LEU A 443 -1.03 12.26 22.85
C LEU A 443 -2.36 11.59 22.50
N PHE A 444 -3.46 12.06 23.09
CA PHE A 444 -4.78 11.53 22.84
C PHE A 444 -5.29 11.90 21.43
N GLU A 445 -4.94 13.09 20.93
CA GLU A 445 -5.22 13.50 19.55
C GLU A 445 -4.53 12.54 18.56
N ALA A 446 -3.24 12.28 18.74
CA ALA A 446 -2.51 11.31 17.92
C ALA A 446 -3.19 9.93 17.93
N PHE A 447 -3.59 9.45 19.11
CA PHE A 447 -4.33 8.19 19.25
C PHE A 447 -5.65 8.18 18.46
N THR A 448 -6.45 9.25 18.53
CA THR A 448 -7.75 9.33 17.84
C THR A 448 -7.62 9.35 16.32
N ILE A 449 -6.56 9.99 15.78
CA ILE A 449 -6.24 9.97 14.34
C ILE A 449 -5.97 8.54 13.88
N PHE A 450 -5.15 7.80 14.63
CA PHE A 450 -4.84 6.43 14.28
C PHE A 450 -6.05 5.50 14.40
N CYS A 451 -6.88 5.66 15.45
CA CYS A 451 -8.16 4.95 15.55
C CYS A 451 -9.05 5.21 14.34
N GLY A 452 -9.10 6.45 13.88
CA GLY A 452 -9.85 6.86 12.70
C GLY A 452 -9.43 6.15 11.41
N LEU A 453 -8.11 6.08 11.19
CA LEU A 453 -7.54 5.35 10.06
C LEU A 453 -7.77 3.84 10.14
N GLY A 454 -7.58 3.25 11.33
CA GLY A 454 -7.79 1.83 11.59
C GLY A 454 -9.22 1.39 11.33
N ILE A 455 -10.18 2.06 11.96
CA ILE A 455 -11.61 1.77 11.81
C ILE A 455 -12.04 1.93 10.35
N ASN A 456 -11.65 3.01 9.68
CA ASN A 456 -12.01 3.24 8.28
C ASN A 456 -11.49 2.12 7.37
N ASN A 457 -10.24 1.69 7.55
CA ASN A 457 -9.68 0.59 6.77
C ASN A 457 -10.43 -0.72 7.02
N THR A 458 -10.68 -1.09 8.28
CA THR A 458 -11.44 -2.31 8.61
C THR A 458 -12.84 -2.29 7.99
N LEU A 459 -13.53 -1.16 8.00
CA LEU A 459 -14.85 -1.02 7.36
C LEU A 459 -14.76 -1.21 5.84
N THR A 460 -13.83 -0.54 5.17
CA THR A 460 -13.64 -0.69 3.72
C THR A 460 -13.26 -2.12 3.33
N TYR A 461 -12.43 -2.81 4.12
CA TYR A 461 -12.11 -4.22 3.89
C TYR A 461 -13.31 -5.14 4.09
N GLY A 462 -14.14 -4.88 5.09
CA GLY A 462 -15.40 -5.63 5.30
C GLY A 462 -16.37 -5.47 4.12
N GLU A 463 -16.52 -4.25 3.60
CA GLU A 463 -17.32 -4.00 2.38
C GLU A 463 -16.77 -4.74 1.17
N LEU A 464 -15.44 -4.73 0.98
CA LEU A 464 -14.77 -5.46 -0.09
C LEU A 464 -15.01 -6.98 0.03
N GLU A 465 -14.91 -7.54 1.24
CA GLU A 465 -15.16 -8.97 1.48
C GLU A 465 -16.62 -9.34 1.15
N MET A 466 -17.59 -8.51 1.56
CA MET A 466 -19.00 -8.70 1.20
C MET A 466 -19.22 -8.62 -0.32
N ALA A 467 -18.55 -7.69 -1.01
CA ALA A 467 -18.62 -7.57 -2.47
C ALA A 467 -18.05 -8.81 -3.17
N ILE A 468 -16.89 -9.32 -2.72
CA ILE A 468 -16.27 -10.56 -3.23
C ILE A 468 -17.21 -11.76 -3.00
N ALA A 469 -17.83 -11.87 -1.83
CA ALA A 469 -18.77 -12.94 -1.52
C ALA A 469 -20.01 -12.89 -2.45
N ARG A 470 -20.57 -11.70 -2.69
CA ARG A 470 -21.69 -11.52 -3.65
C ARG A 470 -21.27 -11.90 -5.07
N GLN A 471 -20.09 -11.48 -5.51
CA GLN A 471 -19.54 -11.84 -6.82
C GLN A 471 -19.38 -13.36 -6.96
N LYS A 472 -18.88 -14.04 -5.92
CA LYS A 472 -18.71 -15.50 -5.91
C LYS A 472 -20.05 -16.23 -6.10
N VAL A 473 -21.09 -15.81 -5.37
CA VAL A 473 -22.44 -16.37 -5.53
C VAL A 473 -22.99 -16.12 -6.94
N ALA A 474 -22.79 -14.92 -7.50
CA ALA A 474 -23.23 -14.61 -8.86
C ALA A 474 -22.54 -15.51 -9.91
N ILE A 475 -21.23 -15.72 -9.79
CA ILE A 475 -20.46 -16.62 -10.66
C ILE A 475 -20.95 -18.06 -10.54
N GLU A 476 -21.25 -18.54 -9.32
CA GLU A 476 -21.77 -19.89 -9.09
C GLU A 476 -23.14 -20.10 -9.76
N VAL A 477 -24.05 -19.13 -9.64
CA VAL A 477 -25.35 -19.16 -10.32
C VAL A 477 -25.19 -19.16 -11.84
N LEU A 478 -24.29 -18.32 -12.37
CA LEU A 478 -24.00 -18.31 -13.81
C LEU A 478 -23.40 -19.64 -14.28
N SER A 479 -22.48 -20.22 -13.50
CA SER A 479 -21.87 -21.53 -13.79
C SER A 479 -22.91 -22.65 -13.85
N TYR A 480 -23.90 -22.65 -12.95
CA TYR A 480 -24.99 -23.63 -12.98
C TYR A 480 -25.78 -23.59 -14.29
N HIS A 481 -26.07 -22.40 -14.82
CA HIS A 481 -26.77 -22.24 -16.09
C HIS A 481 -25.89 -22.45 -17.32
N ALA A 482 -24.57 -22.23 -17.20
CA ALA A 482 -23.61 -22.34 -18.28
C ALA A 482 -23.07 -23.77 -18.48
N THR A 483 -23.15 -24.63 -17.46
CA THR A 483 -22.57 -25.99 -17.50
C THR A 483 -23.56 -27.04 -18.01
N ALA A 484 -23.04 -28.05 -18.69
CA ALA A 484 -23.79 -29.23 -19.12
C ALA A 484 -24.12 -30.14 -17.94
N SER A 485 -25.37 -30.61 -17.90
CA SER A 485 -25.83 -31.56 -16.89
C SER A 485 -25.42 -32.99 -17.25
N TRP A 486 -25.26 -33.85 -16.24
CA TRP A 486 -24.89 -35.26 -16.47
C TRP A 486 -25.90 -36.05 -17.32
N LYS A 487 -27.19 -35.68 -17.27
CA LYS A 487 -28.23 -36.28 -18.12
C LYS A 487 -27.97 -36.04 -19.61
N GLU A 488 -27.44 -34.88 -19.96
CA GLU A 488 -27.11 -34.53 -21.35
C GLU A 488 -25.86 -35.28 -21.81
N VAL A 489 -24.89 -35.47 -20.91
CA VAL A 489 -23.70 -36.27 -21.16
C VAL A 489 -24.08 -37.72 -21.46
N GLU A 490 -24.91 -38.33 -20.62
CA GLU A 490 -25.42 -39.70 -20.83
C GLU A 490 -26.17 -39.84 -22.15
N ALA A 491 -26.97 -38.83 -22.53
CA ALA A 491 -27.75 -38.83 -23.76
C ALA A 491 -26.87 -38.79 -25.03
N ILE A 492 -25.70 -38.15 -24.98
CA ILE A 492 -24.73 -38.15 -26.09
C ILE A 492 -23.85 -39.40 -26.05
N GLN A 493 -23.43 -39.84 -24.87
CA GLN A 493 -22.59 -41.03 -24.68
C GLN A 493 -23.26 -42.33 -25.16
N GLY A 494 -24.59 -42.39 -25.09
CA GLY A 494 -25.38 -43.52 -25.61
C GLY A 494 -25.58 -43.52 -27.14
N ARG A 495 -25.14 -42.48 -27.86
CA ARG A 495 -25.26 -42.41 -29.32
C ARG A 495 -24.07 -43.10 -29.99
N GLU A 496 -24.33 -43.70 -31.14
CA GLU A 496 -23.26 -44.14 -32.03
C GLU A 496 -22.52 -42.91 -32.57
N VAL A 497 -21.19 -43.01 -32.68
CA VAL A 497 -20.34 -41.95 -33.24
C VAL A 497 -19.95 -42.39 -34.65
N PRO A 498 -20.59 -41.85 -35.72
CA PRO A 498 -20.26 -42.17 -37.11
C PRO A 498 -18.80 -41.89 -37.46
N SER A 499 -18.28 -42.53 -38.51
CA SER A 499 -16.90 -42.30 -38.96
C SER A 499 -16.73 -40.91 -39.57
N ALA A 500 -15.50 -40.40 -39.60
CA ALA A 500 -15.21 -39.11 -40.25
C ALA A 500 -15.52 -39.13 -41.75
N ASP A 501 -15.42 -40.29 -42.40
CA ASP A 501 -15.74 -40.46 -43.82
C ASP A 501 -17.24 -40.34 -44.10
N GLU A 502 -18.09 -40.90 -43.23
CA GLU A 502 -19.56 -40.82 -43.35
C GLU A 502 -20.07 -39.39 -43.27
N TRP A 503 -19.42 -38.57 -42.44
CA TRP A 503 -19.76 -37.15 -42.28
C TRP A 503 -18.88 -36.21 -43.11
N HIS A 504 -18.00 -36.74 -43.95
CA HIS A 504 -17.09 -35.96 -44.79
C HIS A 504 -16.26 -34.92 -44.01
N LEU A 505 -15.92 -35.22 -42.75
CA LEU A 505 -15.21 -34.29 -41.85
C LEU A 505 -13.77 -34.01 -42.29
N CYS A 506 -13.16 -34.91 -43.05
CA CYS A 506 -11.81 -34.71 -43.58
C CYS A 506 -11.78 -33.77 -44.80
N THR A 507 -12.94 -33.40 -45.36
CA THR A 507 -13.01 -32.61 -46.60
C THR A 507 -12.96 -31.11 -46.33
N LEU A 508 -12.09 -30.38 -47.04
CA LEU A 508 -11.98 -28.92 -46.92
C LEU A 508 -13.22 -28.17 -47.42
N THR A 509 -13.97 -28.76 -48.36
CA THR A 509 -15.25 -28.24 -48.89
C THR A 509 -16.48 -28.65 -48.06
N PHE A 510 -16.29 -29.15 -46.84
CA PHE A 510 -17.38 -29.53 -45.93
C PHE A 510 -18.38 -28.38 -45.72
N ASP A 511 -19.67 -28.72 -45.82
CA ASP A 511 -20.82 -27.83 -45.58
C ASP A 511 -21.31 -28.02 -44.14
N ASP A 512 -21.03 -27.06 -43.26
CA ASP A 512 -21.47 -27.14 -41.89
C ASP A 512 -22.99 -27.04 -41.74
N PHE A 513 -23.72 -26.40 -42.68
CA PHE A 513 -25.19 -26.30 -42.65
C PHE A 513 -25.88 -27.67 -42.77
N SER A 514 -25.13 -28.71 -43.15
CA SER A 514 -25.61 -30.10 -43.15
C SER A 514 -25.84 -30.68 -41.75
N LEU A 515 -25.23 -30.11 -40.70
CA LEU A 515 -25.33 -30.59 -39.32
C LEU A 515 -26.07 -29.60 -38.41
N ASP A 516 -26.84 -30.17 -37.47
CA ASP A 516 -27.46 -29.45 -36.36
C ASP A 516 -26.56 -29.44 -35.11
N ARG A 517 -26.98 -28.71 -34.06
CA ARG A 517 -26.18 -28.49 -32.84
C ARG A 517 -25.72 -29.79 -32.15
N ASP A 518 -26.61 -30.76 -31.98
CA ASP A 518 -26.29 -32.03 -31.32
C ASP A 518 -25.33 -32.90 -32.17
N PRO A 519 -25.61 -33.16 -33.47
CA PRO A 519 -24.66 -33.82 -34.37
C PRO A 519 -23.27 -33.17 -34.42
N MET A 520 -23.17 -31.84 -34.37
CA MET A 520 -21.86 -31.16 -34.32
C MET A 520 -21.03 -31.54 -33.10
N VAL A 521 -21.66 -31.75 -31.93
CA VAL A 521 -20.95 -32.21 -30.73
C VAL A 521 -20.43 -33.63 -30.93
N VAL A 522 -21.24 -34.52 -31.50
CA VAL A 522 -20.82 -35.89 -31.82
C VAL A 522 -19.70 -35.89 -32.87
N ALA A 523 -19.76 -35.00 -33.87
CA ALA A 523 -18.70 -34.82 -34.86
C ALA A 523 -17.41 -34.29 -34.22
N ALA A 524 -17.50 -33.36 -33.26
CA ALA A 524 -16.34 -32.92 -32.49
C ALA A 524 -15.73 -34.07 -31.67
N VAL A 525 -16.56 -34.92 -31.04
CA VAL A 525 -16.09 -36.15 -30.37
C VAL A 525 -15.37 -37.07 -31.35
N ARG A 526 -15.92 -37.29 -32.55
CA ARG A 526 -15.26 -38.06 -33.62
C ARG A 526 -13.88 -37.48 -33.97
N MET A 527 -13.77 -36.16 -34.15
CA MET A 527 -12.49 -35.51 -34.43
C MET A 527 -11.46 -35.71 -33.30
N PHE A 528 -11.87 -35.65 -32.03
CA PHE A 528 -10.99 -35.98 -30.88
C PHE A 528 -10.48 -37.43 -30.93
N LEU A 529 -11.35 -38.37 -31.30
CA LEU A 529 -11.01 -39.79 -31.41
C LEU A 529 -10.04 -40.04 -32.58
N ASP A 530 -10.31 -39.49 -33.76
CA ASP A 530 -9.54 -39.74 -34.98
C ASP A 530 -8.18 -39.01 -34.97
N LEU A 531 -8.08 -37.87 -34.28
CA LEU A 531 -6.78 -37.26 -33.97
C LEU A 531 -5.97 -38.10 -32.96
N GLY A 532 -6.60 -39.06 -32.26
CA GLY A 532 -5.97 -39.92 -31.26
C GLY A 532 -5.75 -39.24 -29.91
N LEU A 533 -6.36 -38.08 -29.67
CA LEU A 533 -6.13 -37.25 -28.49
C LEU A 533 -6.64 -37.94 -27.21
N VAL A 534 -7.82 -38.56 -27.29
CA VAL A 534 -8.47 -39.23 -26.14
C VAL A 534 -7.59 -40.37 -25.60
N THR A 535 -7.17 -41.28 -26.48
CA THR A 535 -6.37 -42.45 -26.09
C THR A 535 -4.98 -42.04 -25.61
N LYS A 536 -4.34 -41.09 -26.30
CA LYS A 536 -2.95 -40.69 -26.04
C LYS A 536 -2.76 -39.93 -24.74
N PHE A 537 -3.67 -38.98 -24.47
CA PHE A 537 -3.64 -38.17 -23.24
C PHE A 537 -4.50 -38.76 -22.12
N LYS A 538 -5.04 -39.98 -22.31
CA LYS A 538 -5.88 -40.69 -21.34
C LYS A 538 -7.05 -39.83 -20.85
N MET A 539 -7.70 -39.14 -21.78
CA MET A 539 -8.84 -38.29 -21.47
C MET A 539 -10.05 -39.15 -21.13
N ASP A 540 -10.74 -38.81 -20.05
CA ASP A 540 -12.01 -39.44 -19.73
C ASP A 540 -13.09 -39.04 -20.75
N TYR A 541 -13.74 -40.03 -21.36
CA TYR A 541 -14.66 -39.83 -22.47
C TYR A 541 -15.89 -38.99 -22.05
N ALA A 542 -16.42 -39.23 -20.85
CA ALA A 542 -17.54 -38.46 -20.32
C ALA A 542 -17.15 -37.00 -20.04
N THR A 543 -15.93 -36.77 -19.54
CA THR A 543 -15.37 -35.43 -19.34
C THR A 543 -15.21 -34.66 -20.66
N VAL A 544 -14.76 -35.31 -21.74
CA VAL A 544 -14.67 -34.69 -23.08
C VAL A 544 -16.04 -34.28 -23.60
N ILE A 545 -17.05 -35.15 -23.51
CA ILE A 545 -18.43 -34.85 -23.92
C ILE A 545 -18.98 -33.68 -23.09
N ARG A 546 -18.82 -33.74 -21.76
CA ARG A 546 -19.30 -32.69 -20.86
C ARG A 546 -18.65 -31.34 -21.17
N TRP A 547 -17.34 -31.34 -21.39
CA TRP A 547 -16.60 -30.15 -21.79
C TRP A 547 -17.12 -29.58 -23.12
N LEU A 548 -17.30 -30.41 -24.16
CA LEU A 548 -17.84 -29.97 -25.46
C LEU A 548 -19.25 -29.38 -25.35
N LEU A 549 -20.15 -30.02 -24.61
CA LEU A 549 -21.51 -29.51 -24.39
C LEU A 549 -21.50 -28.17 -23.64
N THR A 550 -20.63 -28.03 -22.64
CA THR A 550 -20.46 -26.77 -21.90
C THR A 550 -19.87 -25.69 -22.79
N VAL A 551 -18.83 -25.97 -23.58
CA VAL A 551 -18.27 -25.02 -24.56
C VAL A 551 -19.37 -24.55 -25.52
N GLN A 552 -20.10 -25.48 -26.15
CA GLN A 552 -21.22 -25.16 -27.03
C GLN A 552 -22.28 -24.25 -26.35
N ARG A 553 -22.60 -24.49 -25.08
CA ARG A 553 -23.58 -23.69 -24.32
C ARG A 553 -23.09 -22.27 -24.00
N ASN A 554 -21.78 -22.07 -23.96
CA ASN A 554 -21.15 -20.77 -23.68
C ASN A 554 -20.92 -19.92 -24.94
N TYR A 555 -21.24 -20.44 -26.13
CA TYR A 555 -21.41 -19.62 -27.32
C TYR A 555 -22.77 -18.91 -27.30
N ARG A 556 -22.77 -17.61 -27.62
CA ARG A 556 -23.99 -16.80 -27.65
C ARG A 556 -24.80 -17.05 -28.92
N ASN A 557 -26.07 -16.68 -28.85
CA ASN A 557 -26.95 -16.65 -30.02
C ASN A 557 -26.77 -15.33 -30.79
N VAL A 558 -25.65 -15.21 -31.49
CA VAL A 558 -25.35 -14.11 -32.43
C VAL A 558 -25.34 -14.65 -33.87
N PRO A 559 -25.58 -13.81 -34.90
CA PRO A 559 -25.77 -14.29 -36.27
C PRO A 559 -24.63 -15.16 -36.81
N TYR A 560 -23.37 -14.77 -36.59
CA TYR A 560 -22.20 -15.47 -37.13
C TYR A 560 -21.30 -16.10 -36.05
N HIS A 561 -20.77 -15.30 -35.10
CA HIS A 561 -19.79 -15.75 -34.09
C HIS A 561 -20.43 -16.62 -32.98
N ASN A 562 -20.99 -17.76 -33.37
CA ASN A 562 -21.71 -18.72 -32.54
C ASN A 562 -21.06 -20.12 -32.63
N TRP A 563 -21.65 -21.13 -31.98
CA TRP A 563 -21.09 -22.48 -31.95
C TRP A 563 -20.84 -23.10 -33.33
N ARG A 564 -21.66 -22.77 -34.34
CA ARG A 564 -21.50 -23.29 -35.71
C ARG A 564 -20.20 -22.82 -36.34
N HIS A 565 -19.86 -21.54 -36.16
CA HIS A 565 -18.58 -20.98 -36.60
C HIS A 565 -17.42 -21.71 -35.93
N ALA A 566 -17.40 -21.77 -34.60
CA ALA A 566 -16.34 -22.45 -33.84
C ALA A 566 -16.18 -23.94 -34.23
N PHE A 567 -17.29 -24.63 -34.50
CA PHE A 567 -17.27 -26.00 -35.01
C PHE A 567 -16.66 -26.08 -36.42
N ASN A 568 -17.03 -25.17 -37.33
CA ASN A 568 -16.48 -25.12 -38.69
C ASN A 568 -14.96 -24.88 -38.65
N VAL A 569 -14.49 -23.93 -37.83
CA VAL A 569 -13.06 -23.67 -37.62
C VAL A 569 -12.33 -24.91 -37.11
N ALA A 570 -12.91 -25.62 -36.13
CA ALA A 570 -12.34 -26.88 -35.63
C ALA A 570 -12.35 -27.98 -36.71
N GLN A 571 -13.41 -28.09 -37.51
CA GLN A 571 -13.51 -29.04 -38.61
C GLN A 571 -12.46 -28.77 -39.70
N VAL A 572 -12.25 -27.50 -40.05
CA VAL A 572 -11.22 -27.12 -41.02
C VAL A 572 -9.84 -27.43 -40.48
N MET A 573 -9.55 -27.11 -39.20
CA MET A 573 -8.29 -27.48 -38.57
C MET A 573 -8.10 -29.00 -38.55
N PHE A 574 -9.15 -29.78 -38.30
CA PHE A 574 -9.12 -31.25 -38.37
C PHE A 574 -8.78 -31.73 -39.79
N ALA A 575 -9.43 -31.18 -40.82
CA ALA A 575 -9.14 -31.50 -42.23
C ALA A 575 -7.71 -31.08 -42.63
N VAL A 576 -7.20 -29.96 -42.12
CA VAL A 576 -5.81 -29.52 -42.33
C VAL A 576 -4.82 -30.50 -41.68
N LEU A 577 -5.07 -30.93 -40.46
CA LEU A 577 -4.18 -31.87 -39.77
C LEU A 577 -4.20 -33.25 -40.44
N THR A 578 -5.36 -33.69 -40.93
CA THR A 578 -5.56 -35.02 -41.53
C THR A 578 -5.31 -35.02 -43.03
N SER A 579 -6.20 -34.44 -43.82
CA SER A 579 -6.14 -34.43 -45.29
C SER A 579 -4.97 -33.63 -45.83
N CYS A 580 -4.57 -32.51 -45.23
CA CYS A 580 -3.36 -31.80 -45.64
C CYS A 580 -2.07 -32.38 -45.03
N GLU A 581 -2.15 -33.46 -44.23
CA GLU A 581 -1.02 -34.14 -43.59
C GLU A 581 -0.15 -33.24 -42.71
N MET A 582 -0.73 -32.19 -42.12
CA MET A 582 0.01 -31.28 -41.25
C MET A 582 0.20 -31.82 -39.82
N LYS A 583 -0.46 -32.92 -39.44
CA LYS A 583 -0.39 -33.47 -38.07
C LYS A 583 1.05 -33.77 -37.62
N ASP A 584 1.86 -34.38 -38.47
CA ASP A 584 3.23 -34.80 -38.12
C ASP A 584 4.24 -33.63 -38.06
N THR A 585 3.80 -32.44 -38.48
CA THR A 585 4.58 -31.20 -38.37
C THR A 585 4.64 -30.68 -36.93
N PHE A 586 3.65 -31.05 -36.10
CA PHE A 586 3.49 -30.52 -34.75
C PHE A 586 3.64 -31.63 -33.69
N PRO A 587 4.32 -31.34 -32.58
CA PRO A 587 4.22 -32.16 -31.38
C PRO A 587 2.77 -32.33 -30.94
N GLU A 588 2.44 -33.48 -30.36
CA GLU A 588 1.08 -33.86 -30.00
C GLU A 588 0.41 -32.90 -29.01
N LEU A 589 1.20 -32.30 -28.11
CA LEU A 589 0.72 -31.27 -27.18
C LEU A 589 0.31 -29.99 -27.92
N GLU A 590 1.00 -29.66 -29.02
CA GLU A 590 0.65 -28.52 -29.85
C GLU A 590 -0.63 -28.82 -30.66
N VAL A 591 -0.77 -30.02 -31.21
CA VAL A 591 -2.01 -30.48 -31.87
C VAL A 591 -3.20 -30.40 -30.92
N LEU A 592 -3.04 -30.85 -29.66
CA LEU A 592 -4.07 -30.74 -28.64
C LEU A 592 -4.45 -29.28 -28.36
N GLY A 593 -3.45 -28.42 -28.13
CA GLY A 593 -3.67 -27.01 -27.86
C GLY A 593 -4.35 -26.27 -29.02
N MET A 594 -3.93 -26.52 -30.25
CA MET A 594 -4.52 -25.94 -31.46
C MET A 594 -5.98 -26.37 -31.64
N PHE A 595 -6.27 -27.67 -31.54
CA PHE A 595 -7.63 -28.16 -31.75
C PHE A 595 -8.61 -27.67 -30.69
N VAL A 596 -8.17 -27.63 -29.42
CA VAL A 596 -8.96 -27.05 -28.33
C VAL A 596 -9.12 -25.53 -28.52
N ALA A 597 -8.12 -24.82 -29.06
CA ALA A 597 -8.23 -23.39 -29.36
C ALA A 597 -9.32 -23.11 -30.39
N CYS A 598 -9.39 -23.88 -31.49
CA CYS A 598 -10.42 -23.69 -32.51
C CYS A 598 -11.84 -23.75 -31.94
N LEU A 599 -12.11 -24.67 -31.01
CA LEU A 599 -13.41 -24.82 -30.36
C LEU A 599 -13.73 -23.72 -29.34
N CYS A 600 -12.73 -22.93 -28.93
CA CYS A 600 -12.82 -21.97 -27.83
C CYS A 600 -12.58 -20.52 -28.23
N HIS A 601 -12.09 -20.26 -29.44
CA HIS A 601 -11.49 -18.97 -29.81
C HIS A 601 -12.45 -17.78 -29.72
N ASP A 602 -13.76 -18.05 -29.82
CA ASP A 602 -14.85 -17.06 -29.83
C ASP A 602 -15.86 -17.25 -28.68
N LEU A 603 -15.45 -17.91 -27.60
CA LEU A 603 -16.32 -18.17 -26.46
C LEU A 603 -16.89 -16.88 -25.85
N ASP A 604 -18.21 -16.82 -25.64
CA ASP A 604 -18.90 -15.61 -25.13
C ASP A 604 -18.81 -14.37 -26.07
N HIS A 605 -18.54 -14.54 -27.38
CA HIS A 605 -18.55 -13.44 -28.34
C HIS A 605 -19.92 -12.72 -28.40
N ARG A 606 -19.90 -11.39 -28.42
CA ARG A 606 -21.08 -10.53 -28.18
C ARG A 606 -21.67 -9.92 -29.45
N GLY A 607 -21.09 -10.22 -30.60
CA GLY A 607 -21.46 -9.65 -31.89
C GLY A 607 -20.94 -8.22 -32.09
N THR A 608 -19.82 -7.90 -31.43
CA THR A 608 -19.19 -6.58 -31.50
C THR A 608 -17.68 -6.73 -31.42
N ASN A 609 -16.95 -6.04 -32.28
CA ASN A 609 -15.49 -6.13 -32.36
C ASN A 609 -14.73 -5.36 -31.26
N ASN A 610 -13.41 -5.56 -31.22
CA ASN A 610 -12.49 -4.88 -30.30
C ASN A 610 -12.58 -3.34 -30.34
N SER A 611 -12.78 -2.72 -31.52
CA SER A 611 -12.92 -1.27 -31.67
C SER A 611 -14.15 -0.73 -30.93
N PHE A 612 -15.28 -1.43 -31.03
CA PHE A 612 -16.51 -1.09 -30.32
C PHE A 612 -16.32 -1.18 -28.80
N GLN A 613 -15.66 -2.23 -28.30
CA GLN A 613 -15.38 -2.40 -26.88
C GLN A 613 -14.55 -1.25 -26.32
N ALA A 614 -13.54 -0.80 -27.07
CA ALA A 614 -12.72 0.34 -26.70
C ALA A 614 -13.50 1.67 -26.71
N LYS A 615 -14.26 1.94 -27.78
CA LYS A 615 -15.05 3.18 -27.92
C LYS A 615 -16.14 3.32 -26.86
N THR A 616 -16.77 2.22 -26.47
CA THR A 616 -17.82 2.21 -25.44
C THR A 616 -17.28 2.22 -24.01
N GLY A 617 -15.96 2.04 -23.81
CA GLY A 617 -15.37 1.94 -22.48
C GLY A 617 -15.91 0.75 -21.69
N SER A 618 -16.11 -0.39 -22.37
CA SER A 618 -16.77 -1.55 -21.79
C SER A 618 -15.98 -2.13 -20.60
N ALA A 619 -16.66 -2.89 -19.74
CA ALA A 619 -16.01 -3.56 -18.62
C ALA A 619 -14.88 -4.52 -19.06
N LEU A 620 -14.98 -5.11 -20.26
CA LEU A 620 -13.94 -5.96 -20.83
C LEU A 620 -12.72 -5.14 -21.24
N ALA A 621 -12.93 -3.97 -21.86
CA ALA A 621 -11.84 -3.06 -22.22
C ALA A 621 -11.11 -2.52 -20.98
N LEU A 622 -11.82 -2.26 -19.88
CA LEU A 622 -11.21 -1.87 -18.61
C LEU A 622 -10.41 -3.00 -17.95
N LEU A 623 -10.82 -4.27 -18.18
CA LEU A 623 -10.19 -5.44 -17.57
C LEU A 623 -8.95 -5.91 -18.33
N TYR A 624 -9.02 -5.97 -19.66
CA TYR A 624 -7.97 -6.52 -20.52
C TYR A 624 -7.14 -5.47 -21.25
N GLY A 625 -7.56 -4.20 -21.23
CA GLY A 625 -7.00 -3.14 -22.06
C GLY A 625 -7.75 -3.01 -23.38
N THR A 626 -7.19 -2.26 -24.33
CA THR A 626 -7.83 -1.96 -25.62
C THR A 626 -7.30 -2.79 -26.80
N GLN A 627 -6.25 -3.59 -26.59
CA GLN A 627 -5.65 -4.46 -27.61
C GLN A 627 -6.06 -5.90 -27.34
N ASN A 628 -6.56 -6.60 -28.37
CA ASN A 628 -6.96 -8.02 -28.35
C ASN A 628 -7.89 -8.34 -27.16
N THR A 629 -8.84 -7.43 -26.90
CA THR A 629 -9.68 -7.44 -25.68
C THR A 629 -10.56 -8.68 -25.66
N MET A 630 -11.17 -8.99 -26.79
CA MET A 630 -12.07 -10.12 -26.96
C MET A 630 -11.32 -11.45 -26.94
N GLU A 631 -10.17 -11.56 -27.59
CA GLU A 631 -9.36 -12.79 -27.61
C GLU A 631 -8.82 -13.14 -26.21
N HIS A 632 -8.45 -12.12 -25.43
CA HIS A 632 -8.13 -12.31 -24.01
C HIS A 632 -9.34 -12.78 -23.20
N HIS A 633 -10.53 -12.26 -23.48
CA HIS A 633 -11.78 -12.72 -22.86
C HIS A 633 -12.07 -14.18 -23.22
N HIS A 634 -12.00 -14.55 -24.50
CA HIS A 634 -12.22 -15.91 -25.00
C HIS A 634 -11.29 -16.93 -24.35
N PHE A 635 -9.98 -16.62 -24.27
CA PHE A 635 -9.01 -17.47 -23.58
C PHE A 635 -9.34 -17.64 -22.10
N ASN A 636 -9.65 -16.55 -21.38
CA ASN A 636 -9.97 -16.64 -19.96
C ASN A 636 -11.30 -17.38 -19.71
N HIS A 637 -12.27 -17.27 -20.61
CA HIS A 637 -13.52 -18.02 -20.56
C HIS A 637 -13.28 -19.52 -20.78
N ALA A 638 -12.39 -19.89 -21.72
CA ALA A 638 -11.95 -21.26 -21.91
C ALA A 638 -11.26 -21.83 -20.65
N VAL A 639 -10.38 -21.05 -20.03
CA VAL A 639 -9.71 -21.41 -18.76
C VAL A 639 -10.72 -21.62 -17.63
N MET A 640 -11.74 -20.77 -17.54
CA MET A 640 -12.82 -20.92 -16.56
C MET A 640 -13.56 -22.25 -16.73
N ILE A 641 -13.90 -22.63 -17.96
CA ILE A 641 -14.58 -23.89 -18.26
C ILE A 641 -13.66 -25.07 -17.92
N ILE A 642 -12.38 -25.06 -18.35
CA ILE A 642 -11.43 -26.15 -18.09
C ILE A 642 -11.19 -26.35 -16.59
N ASN A 643 -11.13 -25.28 -15.81
CA ASN A 643 -10.94 -25.35 -14.35
C ASN A 643 -12.21 -25.71 -13.58
N SER A 644 -13.36 -25.81 -14.25
CA SER A 644 -14.61 -26.23 -13.61
C SER A 644 -14.60 -27.73 -13.31
N GLU A 645 -15.22 -28.13 -12.20
CA GLU A 645 -15.25 -29.52 -11.76
C GLU A 645 -15.90 -30.42 -12.83
N GLY A 646 -15.21 -31.51 -13.19
CA GLY A 646 -15.69 -32.46 -14.21
C GLY A 646 -15.60 -31.98 -15.66
N HIS A 647 -14.86 -30.90 -15.94
CA HIS A 647 -14.65 -30.36 -17.30
C HIS A 647 -13.18 -30.34 -17.73
N ASN A 648 -12.25 -30.64 -16.82
CA ASN A 648 -10.82 -30.60 -17.11
C ASN A 648 -10.37 -31.78 -17.98
N ILE A 649 -10.40 -31.58 -19.30
CA ILE A 649 -9.90 -32.54 -20.30
C ILE A 649 -8.37 -32.72 -20.27
N PHE A 650 -7.64 -31.90 -19.51
CA PHE A 650 -6.18 -31.96 -19.33
C PHE A 650 -5.77 -32.58 -18.00
N SER A 651 -6.70 -33.16 -17.25
CA SER A 651 -6.46 -33.73 -15.92
C SER A 651 -5.41 -34.86 -15.89
N GLY A 652 -5.22 -35.56 -17.02
CA GLY A 652 -4.20 -36.60 -17.18
C GLY A 652 -2.79 -36.08 -17.50
N LEU A 653 -2.60 -34.77 -17.71
CA LEU A 653 -1.31 -34.17 -18.05
C LEU A 653 -0.45 -33.89 -16.82
N THR A 654 0.88 -33.93 -17.00
CA THR A 654 1.82 -33.41 -15.99
C THR A 654 1.74 -31.89 -15.92
N SER A 655 2.23 -31.27 -14.84
CA SER A 655 2.24 -29.80 -14.70
C SER A 655 3.01 -29.10 -15.84
N GLU A 656 4.06 -29.73 -16.36
CA GLU A 656 4.85 -29.20 -17.48
C GLU A 656 4.06 -29.26 -18.79
N HIS A 657 3.46 -30.42 -19.10
CA HIS A 657 2.63 -30.60 -20.30
C HIS A 657 1.38 -29.72 -20.26
N TYR A 658 0.75 -29.57 -19.10
CA TYR A 658 -0.38 -28.66 -18.90
C TYR A 658 0.02 -27.22 -19.22
N SER A 659 1.14 -26.74 -18.64
CA SER A 659 1.67 -25.40 -18.93
C SER A 659 1.94 -25.20 -20.43
N ARG A 660 2.52 -26.20 -21.09
CA ARG A 660 2.80 -26.16 -22.53
C ARG A 660 1.53 -26.05 -23.36
N VAL A 661 0.54 -26.93 -23.11
CA VAL A 661 -0.75 -26.93 -23.83
C VAL A 661 -1.50 -25.63 -23.59
N MET A 662 -1.52 -25.11 -22.36
CA MET A 662 -2.16 -23.83 -22.04
C MET A 662 -1.49 -22.65 -22.74
N ASN A 663 -0.16 -22.68 -22.92
CA ASN A 663 0.54 -21.65 -23.68
C ASN A 663 0.18 -21.71 -25.17
N VAL A 664 0.14 -22.91 -25.77
CA VAL A 664 -0.29 -23.08 -27.17
C VAL A 664 -1.74 -22.64 -27.35
N LEU A 665 -2.64 -23.06 -26.47
CA LEU A 665 -4.04 -22.65 -26.46
C LEU A 665 -4.16 -21.12 -26.46
N LYS A 666 -3.43 -20.45 -25.56
CA LYS A 666 -3.40 -18.99 -25.48
C LYS A 666 -2.89 -18.35 -26.75
N GLN A 667 -1.76 -18.84 -27.27
CA GLN A 667 -1.16 -18.30 -28.50
C GLN A 667 -2.08 -18.44 -29.70
N CYS A 668 -2.76 -19.59 -29.84
CA CYS A 668 -3.69 -19.84 -30.94
C CYS A 668 -4.93 -18.94 -30.86
N ILE A 669 -5.54 -18.80 -29.67
CA ILE A 669 -6.69 -17.90 -29.50
C ILE A 669 -6.29 -16.44 -29.73
N LEU A 670 -5.13 -15.99 -29.24
CA LEU A 670 -4.69 -14.61 -29.51
C LEU A 670 -4.31 -14.37 -30.98
N ALA A 671 -4.01 -15.43 -31.74
CA ALA A 671 -3.65 -15.32 -33.15
C ALA A 671 -4.86 -15.22 -34.10
N THR A 672 -6.09 -15.36 -33.60
CA THR A 672 -7.30 -15.09 -34.40
C THR A 672 -7.52 -13.61 -34.64
N ASP A 673 -7.01 -12.74 -33.76
CA ASP A 673 -6.97 -11.30 -34.01
C ASP A 673 -6.13 -11.00 -35.27
N LEU A 674 -6.77 -10.37 -36.25
CA LEU A 674 -6.12 -10.08 -37.52
C LEU A 674 -4.95 -9.11 -37.41
N THR A 675 -4.89 -8.27 -36.37
CA THR A 675 -3.72 -7.42 -36.12
C THR A 675 -2.47 -8.28 -35.93
N VAL A 676 -2.60 -9.41 -35.23
CA VAL A 676 -1.51 -10.39 -35.03
C VAL A 676 -1.17 -11.09 -36.34
N TYR A 677 -2.18 -11.43 -37.15
CA TYR A 677 -1.96 -11.96 -38.50
C TYR A 677 -1.12 -11.00 -39.35
N PHE A 678 -1.49 -9.72 -39.44
CA PHE A 678 -0.74 -8.73 -40.22
C PHE A 678 0.70 -8.54 -39.74
N HIS A 679 0.92 -8.61 -38.42
CA HIS A 679 2.28 -8.56 -37.85
C HIS A 679 3.13 -9.79 -38.19
N LYS A 680 2.52 -10.99 -38.29
CA LYS A 680 3.25 -12.25 -38.51
C LYS A 680 3.31 -12.70 -39.98
N ARG A 681 2.36 -12.28 -40.83
CA ARG A 681 2.18 -12.84 -42.18
C ARG A 681 3.39 -12.66 -43.10
N ASN A 682 4.06 -11.50 -43.05
CA ASN A 682 5.21 -11.24 -43.93
C ASN A 682 6.37 -12.18 -43.61
N ALA A 683 6.61 -12.44 -42.32
CA ALA A 683 7.62 -13.42 -41.91
C ALA A 683 7.28 -14.83 -42.42
N PHE A 684 6.00 -15.22 -42.39
CA PHE A 684 5.57 -16.50 -42.98
C PHE A 684 5.76 -16.53 -44.50
N PHE A 685 5.31 -15.50 -45.22
CA PHE A 685 5.44 -15.41 -46.67
C PHE A 685 6.90 -15.47 -47.11
N ASP A 686 7.80 -14.78 -46.40
CA ASP A 686 9.23 -14.83 -46.67
C ASP A 686 9.82 -16.22 -46.42
N LEU A 687 9.41 -16.92 -45.37
CA LEU A 687 9.85 -18.29 -45.09
C LEU A 687 9.45 -19.25 -46.21
N VAL A 688 8.21 -19.16 -46.69
CA VAL A 688 7.70 -20.02 -47.77
C VAL A 688 8.37 -19.68 -49.09
N LYS A 689 8.40 -18.40 -49.48
CA LYS A 689 8.96 -17.94 -50.75
C LYS A 689 10.43 -18.31 -50.91
N ASN A 690 11.20 -18.24 -49.82
CA ASN A 690 12.62 -18.57 -49.82
C ASN A 690 12.88 -20.07 -49.58
N GLY A 691 11.86 -20.86 -49.20
CA GLY A 691 11.99 -22.28 -48.88
C GLY A 691 12.88 -22.56 -47.66
N THR A 692 12.96 -21.61 -46.71
CA THR A 692 13.87 -21.65 -45.56
C THR A 692 13.20 -22.11 -44.26
N TYR A 693 12.01 -22.71 -44.34
CA TYR A 693 11.29 -23.19 -43.16
C TYR A 693 11.83 -24.53 -42.65
N SER A 694 11.90 -24.68 -41.33
CA SER A 694 12.21 -25.92 -40.62
C SER A 694 11.24 -26.08 -39.46
N TRP A 695 10.48 -27.16 -39.48
CA TRP A 695 9.50 -27.45 -38.44
C TRP A 695 10.10 -28.05 -37.17
N GLU A 696 11.42 -28.22 -37.09
CA GLU A 696 12.12 -28.47 -35.84
C GLU A 696 12.21 -27.21 -34.97
N ASP A 697 12.21 -26.02 -35.60
CA ASP A 697 12.23 -24.73 -34.93
C ASP A 697 10.85 -24.37 -34.38
N GLU A 698 10.77 -24.19 -33.06
CA GLU A 698 9.55 -23.84 -32.36
C GLU A 698 9.00 -22.47 -32.79
N ALA A 699 9.86 -21.49 -33.08
CA ALA A 699 9.43 -20.15 -33.47
C ALA A 699 8.76 -20.17 -34.84
N GLN A 700 9.30 -20.95 -35.79
CA GLN A 700 8.72 -21.13 -37.11
C GLN A 700 7.43 -21.96 -37.05
N ARG A 701 7.39 -23.00 -36.20
CA ARG A 701 6.12 -23.69 -35.90
C ARG A 701 5.09 -22.74 -35.30
N GLU A 702 5.45 -21.82 -34.41
CA GLU A 702 4.50 -20.84 -33.86
C GLU A 702 3.91 -19.94 -34.94
N ILE A 703 4.73 -19.44 -35.87
CA ILE A 703 4.26 -18.66 -37.02
C ILE A 703 3.28 -19.51 -37.83
N LEU A 704 3.65 -20.74 -38.18
CA LEU A 704 2.77 -21.64 -38.92
C LEU A 704 1.46 -21.92 -38.17
N ARG A 705 1.49 -22.23 -36.87
CA ARG A 705 0.28 -22.43 -36.05
C ARG A 705 -0.63 -21.21 -36.08
N SER A 706 -0.04 -20.01 -36.02
CA SER A 706 -0.79 -18.74 -36.10
C SER A 706 -1.47 -18.61 -37.47
N MET A 707 -0.75 -18.88 -38.57
CA MET A 707 -1.28 -18.83 -39.93
C MET A 707 -2.36 -19.89 -40.19
N LEU A 708 -2.18 -21.12 -39.69
CA LEU A 708 -3.18 -22.18 -39.82
C LEU A 708 -4.44 -21.88 -39.01
N MET A 709 -4.30 -21.21 -37.87
CA MET A 709 -5.45 -20.74 -37.09
C MET A 709 -6.22 -19.69 -37.91
N THR A 710 -5.59 -18.60 -38.35
CA THR A 710 -6.24 -17.60 -39.22
C THR A 710 -6.83 -18.23 -40.50
N ALA A 711 -6.13 -19.16 -41.14
CA ALA A 711 -6.61 -19.85 -42.33
C ALA A 711 -7.89 -20.67 -42.08
N SER A 712 -8.00 -21.25 -40.88
CA SER A 712 -9.18 -22.03 -40.45
C SER A 712 -10.33 -21.12 -40.05
N ASP A 713 -10.04 -19.98 -39.43
CA ASP A 713 -11.02 -18.97 -39.03
C ASP A 713 -11.72 -18.37 -40.25
N LEU A 714 -10.93 -17.99 -41.25
CA LEU A 714 -11.41 -17.37 -42.48
C LEU A 714 -11.88 -18.37 -43.54
N ALA A 715 -11.95 -19.66 -43.19
CA ALA A 715 -12.14 -20.75 -44.14
C ALA A 715 -13.47 -20.71 -44.88
N ALA A 716 -14.48 -19.99 -44.36
CA ALA A 716 -15.72 -19.70 -45.07
C ALA A 716 -15.48 -19.20 -46.50
N SER A 717 -14.47 -18.32 -46.68
CA SER A 717 -14.05 -17.78 -47.97
C SER A 717 -13.63 -18.83 -49.00
N THR A 718 -13.33 -20.06 -48.57
CA THR A 718 -12.89 -21.18 -49.41
C THR A 718 -13.99 -22.19 -49.70
N LYS A 719 -15.13 -22.09 -49.01
CA LYS A 719 -16.24 -23.05 -49.11
C LYS A 719 -16.96 -22.93 -50.45
N PRO A 720 -17.72 -23.96 -50.89
CA PRO A 720 -18.55 -23.84 -52.10
C PRO A 720 -19.47 -22.61 -52.06
N TRP A 721 -19.72 -22.00 -53.22
CA TRP A 721 -20.44 -20.72 -53.34
C TRP A 721 -21.77 -20.66 -52.55
N SER A 722 -22.55 -21.74 -52.55
CA SER A 722 -23.82 -21.80 -51.80
C SER A 722 -23.64 -21.64 -50.29
N VAL A 723 -22.54 -22.17 -49.75
CA VAL A 723 -22.16 -22.06 -48.34
C VAL A 723 -21.59 -20.67 -48.07
N GLN A 724 -20.61 -20.24 -48.87
CA GLN A 724 -19.94 -18.96 -48.67
C GLN A 724 -20.90 -17.77 -48.75
N ARG A 725 -21.83 -17.77 -49.71
CA ARG A 725 -22.84 -16.72 -49.82
C ARG A 725 -23.69 -16.63 -48.55
N ARG A 726 -24.14 -17.78 -48.01
CA ARG A 726 -24.96 -17.82 -46.79
C ARG A 726 -24.17 -17.35 -45.57
N VAL A 727 -22.90 -17.72 -45.47
CA VAL A 727 -22.01 -17.22 -44.40
C VAL A 727 -21.83 -15.71 -44.50
N ALA A 728 -21.56 -15.18 -45.70
CA ALA A 728 -21.42 -13.73 -45.90
C ALA A 728 -22.68 -12.95 -45.52
N GLU A 729 -23.88 -13.49 -45.78
CA GLU A 729 -25.15 -12.92 -45.32
C GLU A 729 -25.25 -12.88 -43.78
N LEU A 730 -24.76 -13.91 -43.07
CA LEU A 730 -24.74 -13.95 -41.60
C LEU A 730 -23.74 -12.96 -41.00
N VAL A 731 -22.51 -12.89 -41.53
CA VAL A 731 -21.48 -11.93 -41.11
C VAL A 731 -21.98 -10.50 -41.30
N THR A 732 -22.57 -10.22 -42.48
CA THR A 732 -23.15 -8.92 -42.80
C THR A 732 -24.27 -8.55 -41.82
N ALA A 733 -25.17 -9.49 -41.49
CA ALA A 733 -26.25 -9.24 -40.54
C ALA A 733 -25.73 -8.85 -39.15
N GLU A 734 -24.62 -9.45 -38.71
CA GLU A 734 -23.96 -9.11 -37.46
C GLU A 734 -23.28 -7.74 -37.51
N PHE A 735 -22.51 -7.46 -38.56
CA PHE A 735 -21.89 -6.14 -38.77
C PHE A 735 -22.89 -5.01 -38.85
N PHE A 736 -24.01 -5.23 -39.53
CA PHE A 736 -25.09 -4.25 -39.57
C PHE A 736 -25.73 -4.04 -38.19
N ALA A 737 -25.89 -5.10 -37.38
CA ALA A 737 -26.39 -4.96 -36.02
C ALA A 737 -25.42 -4.14 -35.14
N GLN A 738 -24.10 -4.32 -35.30
CA GLN A 738 -23.11 -3.46 -34.66
C GLN A 738 -23.17 -2.02 -35.18
N GLY A 739 -23.24 -1.80 -36.49
CA GLY A 739 -23.32 -0.46 -37.09
C GLY A 739 -24.54 0.33 -36.63
N ASP A 740 -25.69 -0.35 -36.46
CA ASP A 740 -26.89 0.23 -35.86
C ASP A 740 -26.64 0.67 -34.40
N GLN A 741 -25.92 -0.15 -33.62
CA GLN A 741 -25.54 0.21 -32.24
C GLN A 741 -24.56 1.38 -32.19
N GLU A 742 -23.56 1.43 -33.06
CA GLU A 742 -22.61 2.55 -33.16
C GLU A 742 -23.34 3.85 -33.51
N ARG A 743 -24.26 3.80 -34.47
CA ARG A 743 -25.08 4.97 -34.85
C ARG A 743 -25.94 5.46 -33.68
N GLN A 744 -26.58 4.55 -32.94
CA GLN A 744 -27.50 4.89 -31.85
C GLN A 744 -26.79 5.34 -30.57
N GLN A 745 -25.73 4.64 -30.16
CA GLN A 745 -25.08 4.84 -28.86
C GLN A 745 -23.93 5.83 -28.94
N LEU A 746 -23.15 5.80 -30.03
CA LEU A 746 -21.95 6.61 -30.19
C LEU A 746 -22.16 7.81 -31.11
N GLN A 747 -23.30 7.90 -31.81
CA GLN A 747 -23.63 8.98 -32.75
C GLN A 747 -22.58 9.15 -33.86
N ILE A 748 -21.96 8.04 -34.28
CA ILE A 748 -20.99 8.01 -35.38
C ILE A 748 -21.60 7.38 -36.63
N THR A 749 -21.12 7.80 -37.79
CA THR A 749 -21.48 7.15 -39.06
C THR A 749 -20.70 5.85 -39.17
N PRO A 750 -21.37 4.68 -39.25
CA PRO A 750 -20.67 3.42 -39.40
C PRO A 750 -19.99 3.33 -40.77
N PRO A 751 -18.93 2.52 -40.87
CA PRO A 751 -18.27 2.21 -42.14
C PRO A 751 -19.20 1.49 -43.12
N ALA A 752 -18.85 1.51 -44.42
CA ALA A 752 -19.65 0.89 -45.49
C ALA A 752 -20.02 -0.58 -45.20
N SER A 753 -19.08 -1.35 -44.66
CA SER A 753 -19.25 -2.76 -44.29
C SER A 753 -20.29 -2.99 -43.19
N MET A 754 -20.60 -1.97 -42.39
CA MET A 754 -21.51 -2.03 -41.25
C MET A 754 -22.75 -1.14 -41.46
N ASP A 755 -22.92 -0.52 -42.62
CA ASP A 755 -24.03 0.38 -42.92
C ASP A 755 -25.07 -0.30 -43.81
N ARG A 756 -26.27 -0.54 -43.26
CA ARG A 756 -27.41 -1.12 -43.98
C ARG A 756 -27.82 -0.30 -45.21
N GLU A 757 -27.57 1.01 -45.22
CA GLU A 757 -27.91 1.88 -46.34
C GLU A 757 -26.94 1.70 -47.53
N ARG A 758 -25.78 1.10 -47.29
CA ARG A 758 -24.71 0.87 -48.27
C ARG A 758 -24.56 -0.60 -48.64
N GLU A 759 -25.62 -1.39 -48.49
CA GLU A 759 -25.65 -2.83 -48.80
C GLU A 759 -25.21 -3.16 -50.24
N HIS A 760 -25.48 -2.26 -51.19
CA HIS A 760 -25.08 -2.39 -52.59
C HIS A 760 -23.55 -2.44 -52.80
N GLU A 761 -22.74 -1.98 -51.83
CA GLU A 761 -21.29 -2.05 -51.87
C GLU A 761 -20.73 -3.37 -51.32
N LEU A 762 -21.55 -4.23 -50.70
CA LEU A 762 -21.07 -5.46 -50.08
C LEU A 762 -20.34 -6.41 -51.05
N PRO A 763 -20.79 -6.63 -52.30
CA PRO A 763 -20.06 -7.53 -53.20
C PRO A 763 -18.64 -7.09 -53.51
N ILE A 764 -18.40 -5.78 -53.71
CA ILE A 764 -17.04 -5.27 -53.95
C ILE A 764 -16.20 -5.32 -52.65
N LEU A 765 -16.81 -5.10 -51.48
CA LEU A 765 -16.13 -5.25 -50.19
C LEU A 765 -15.72 -6.71 -49.94
N GLN A 766 -16.59 -7.67 -50.25
CA GLN A 766 -16.28 -9.11 -50.16
C GLN A 766 -15.19 -9.53 -51.15
N TYR A 767 -15.23 -9.02 -52.38
CA TYR A 767 -14.15 -9.22 -53.36
C TYR A 767 -12.79 -8.76 -52.79
N ARG A 768 -12.72 -7.52 -52.30
CA ARG A 768 -11.48 -6.93 -51.74
C ARG A 768 -11.00 -7.71 -50.51
N TRP A 769 -11.92 -8.07 -49.62
CA TRP A 769 -11.63 -8.88 -48.44
C TRP A 769 -10.96 -10.22 -48.82
N ILE A 770 -11.52 -10.94 -49.80
CA ILE A 770 -10.92 -12.20 -50.24
C ILE A 770 -9.59 -11.95 -50.96
N HIS A 771 -9.50 -10.95 -51.84
CA HIS A 771 -8.31 -10.63 -52.61
C HIS A 771 -7.11 -10.19 -51.74
N ASP A 772 -7.33 -9.28 -50.79
CA ASP A 772 -6.27 -8.61 -50.05
C ASP A 772 -5.83 -9.37 -48.79
N ILE A 773 -6.72 -10.18 -48.21
CA ILE A 773 -6.52 -10.80 -46.89
C ILE A 773 -6.52 -12.33 -46.98
N CYS A 774 -7.56 -12.94 -47.54
CA CYS A 774 -7.69 -14.40 -47.55
C CYS A 774 -6.77 -15.08 -48.57
N LEU A 775 -6.84 -14.64 -49.83
CA LEU A 775 -6.17 -15.30 -50.96
C LEU A 775 -4.64 -15.36 -50.82
N PRO A 776 -3.92 -14.30 -50.38
CA PRO A 776 -2.46 -14.36 -50.22
C PRO A 776 -2.03 -15.42 -49.20
N LEU A 777 -2.81 -15.61 -48.13
CA LEU A 777 -2.55 -16.65 -47.13
C LEU A 777 -2.69 -18.05 -47.74
N TYR A 778 -3.78 -18.31 -48.46
CA TYR A 778 -4.00 -19.61 -49.09
C TYR A 778 -3.04 -19.90 -50.25
N GLN A 779 -2.60 -18.87 -50.98
CA GLN A 779 -1.54 -19.01 -51.99
C GLN A 779 -0.23 -19.45 -51.34
N SER A 780 0.20 -18.77 -50.28
CA SER A 780 1.42 -19.15 -49.56
C SER A 780 1.33 -20.55 -48.93
N LEU A 781 0.17 -20.92 -48.37
CA LEU A 781 -0.06 -22.28 -47.86
C LEU A 781 -0.01 -23.33 -48.98
N ALA A 782 -0.56 -23.05 -50.16
CA ALA A 782 -0.52 -23.93 -51.33
C ALA A 782 0.89 -24.07 -51.92
N GLU A 783 1.69 -23.00 -51.92
CA GLU A 783 3.11 -23.05 -52.28
C GLU A 783 3.92 -23.93 -51.32
N MET A 784 3.61 -23.85 -50.02
CA MET A 784 4.25 -24.67 -48.99
C MET A 784 3.84 -26.14 -49.09
N ASN A 785 2.55 -26.41 -49.29
CA ASN A 785 2.00 -27.76 -49.38
C ASN A 785 0.85 -27.81 -50.41
N PRO A 786 1.00 -28.56 -51.53
CA PRO A 786 0.00 -28.61 -52.60
C PRO A 786 -1.40 -29.05 -52.17
N ARG A 787 -1.56 -29.68 -51.00
CA ARG A 787 -2.88 -30.08 -50.50
C ARG A 787 -3.78 -28.88 -50.13
N PHE A 788 -3.19 -27.69 -49.92
CA PHE A 788 -3.94 -26.45 -49.72
C PHE A 788 -4.45 -25.81 -51.01
N GLU A 789 -4.14 -26.35 -52.19
CA GLU A 789 -4.67 -25.83 -53.47
C GLU A 789 -6.18 -25.78 -53.49
N VAL A 790 -6.86 -26.72 -52.82
CA VAL A 790 -8.33 -26.71 -52.67
C VAL A 790 -8.83 -25.42 -52.01
N MET A 791 -8.13 -24.92 -50.98
CA MET A 791 -8.49 -23.68 -50.28
C MET A 791 -8.22 -22.45 -51.17
N ARG A 792 -7.05 -22.43 -51.82
CA ARG A 792 -6.66 -21.36 -52.76
C ARG A 792 -7.67 -21.24 -53.91
N ASP A 793 -8.01 -22.36 -54.53
CA ASP A 793 -8.88 -22.41 -55.70
C ASP A 793 -10.33 -22.09 -55.31
N GLY A 794 -10.79 -22.55 -54.13
CA GLY A 794 -12.08 -22.17 -53.57
C GLY A 794 -12.19 -20.66 -53.31
N ALA A 795 -11.17 -20.06 -52.68
CA ALA A 795 -11.13 -18.61 -52.47
C ALA A 795 -11.15 -17.83 -53.79
N LYS A 796 -10.35 -18.26 -54.77
CA LYS A 796 -10.31 -17.64 -56.10
C LYS A 796 -11.67 -17.73 -56.81
N ALA A 797 -12.30 -18.90 -56.79
CA ALA A 797 -13.62 -19.10 -57.40
C ALA A 797 -14.69 -18.20 -56.74
N ASN A 798 -14.69 -18.08 -55.41
CA ASN A 798 -15.61 -17.19 -54.71
C ASN A 798 -15.33 -15.71 -54.99
N MET A 799 -14.07 -15.31 -55.12
CA MET A 799 -13.67 -13.96 -55.52
C MET A 799 -14.25 -13.60 -56.89
N GLU A 800 -14.15 -14.49 -57.88
CA GLU A 800 -14.72 -14.31 -59.22
C GLU A 800 -16.26 -14.19 -59.19
N GLN A 801 -16.94 -14.94 -58.32
CA GLN A 801 -18.40 -14.82 -58.14
C GLN A 801 -18.79 -13.46 -57.52
N TRP A 802 -18.04 -12.98 -56.54
CA TRP A 802 -18.28 -11.67 -55.93
C TRP A 802 -17.99 -10.52 -56.90
N GLU A 803 -16.95 -10.64 -57.72
CA GLU A 803 -16.66 -9.70 -58.81
C GLU A 803 -17.83 -9.61 -59.79
N ALA A 804 -18.32 -10.76 -60.28
CA ALA A 804 -19.46 -10.79 -61.20
C ALA A 804 -20.73 -10.18 -60.58
N LEU A 805 -20.97 -10.38 -59.28
CA LEU A 805 -22.06 -9.73 -58.57
C LEU A 805 -21.84 -8.21 -58.46
N ALA A 806 -20.63 -7.76 -58.14
CA ALA A 806 -20.30 -6.35 -58.06
C ALA A 806 -20.54 -5.65 -59.41
N GLU A 807 -20.07 -6.23 -60.52
CA GLU A 807 -20.29 -5.72 -61.87
C GLU A 807 -21.79 -5.62 -62.22
N SER A 808 -22.59 -6.61 -61.77
CA SER A 808 -24.04 -6.64 -62.03
C SER A 808 -24.80 -5.51 -61.32
N ILE A 809 -24.33 -5.08 -60.14
CA ILE A 809 -24.98 -4.04 -59.33
C ILE A 809 -24.55 -2.64 -59.78
N THR A 810 -23.27 -2.45 -60.10
CA THR A 810 -22.73 -1.13 -60.45
C THR A 810 -22.90 -0.77 -61.93
N GLY A 811 -23.17 -1.75 -62.80
CA GLY A 811 -23.40 -1.52 -64.25
C GLY A 811 -22.17 -1.05 -65.02
N VAL A 812 -20.99 -1.06 -64.38
CA VAL A 812 -19.71 -0.64 -64.95
C VAL A 812 -18.72 -1.81 -64.77
N LYS A 813 -18.09 -2.25 -65.86
CA LYS A 813 -16.84 -3.03 -65.81
C LYS A 813 -15.73 -2.12 -65.30
N SER A 814 -15.69 -1.87 -64.01
CA SER A 814 -14.59 -1.14 -63.39
C SER A 814 -13.65 -2.17 -62.81
N LEU A 815 -12.45 -2.28 -63.40
CA LEU A 815 -11.15 -2.41 -62.72
C LEU A 815 -10.05 -2.47 -63.80
N GLU A 816 -9.84 -1.35 -64.52
CA GLU A 816 -8.47 -1.04 -64.96
C GLU A 816 -7.74 -0.47 -63.73
N THR A 817 -6.64 -1.11 -63.40
CA THR A 817 -5.67 -0.82 -62.35
C THR A 817 -5.32 0.66 -62.23
N GLU A 818 -5.68 1.30 -61.10
CA GLU A 818 -4.84 2.35 -60.52
C GLU A 818 -4.09 1.74 -59.33
N ASP A 819 -2.91 1.22 -59.63
CA ASP A 819 -1.86 0.90 -58.67
C ASP A 819 -1.38 2.23 -58.05
N LYS A 820 -1.99 2.62 -56.93
CA LYS A 820 -1.35 3.49 -55.95
C LYS A 820 -1.36 2.75 -54.63
N PRO A 821 -0.18 2.44 -54.05
CA PRO A 821 -0.11 2.04 -52.66
C PRO A 821 -0.47 3.28 -51.84
N GLU A 822 -1.74 3.42 -51.48
CA GLU A 822 -2.03 4.11 -50.24
C GLU A 822 -1.50 3.19 -49.15
N ASP A 823 -0.43 3.64 -48.48
CA ASP A 823 -0.07 3.14 -47.17
C ASP A 823 -1.33 3.17 -46.32
N VAL A 824 -2.01 2.02 -46.20
CA VAL A 824 -3.03 1.82 -45.19
C VAL A 824 -2.29 1.83 -43.87
N GLU A 825 -2.05 3.03 -43.34
CA GLU A 825 -1.85 3.21 -41.92
C GLU A 825 -3.01 2.48 -41.24
N ALA A 826 -2.67 1.50 -40.42
CA ALA A 826 -3.57 0.56 -39.76
C ALA A 826 -4.52 1.22 -38.74
N GLU A 827 -4.84 2.51 -38.88
CA GLU A 827 -5.70 3.23 -37.95
C GLU A 827 -7.16 3.39 -38.41
N GLN A 828 -7.54 3.06 -39.64
CA GLN A 828 -8.95 3.21 -40.08
C GLN A 828 -9.46 2.12 -41.06
N ALA A 829 -8.99 0.88 -40.94
CA ALA A 829 -9.75 -0.25 -41.48
C ALA A 829 -10.89 -0.58 -40.48
N PRO A 830 -12.17 -0.50 -40.88
CA PRO A 830 -13.26 -0.77 -39.98
C PRO A 830 -13.33 -2.25 -39.65
N GLY A 831 -12.89 -2.61 -38.44
CA GLY A 831 -13.32 -3.82 -37.75
C GLY A 831 -13.25 -5.09 -38.58
N THR A 832 -12.06 -5.46 -39.04
CA THR A 832 -11.85 -6.77 -39.64
C THR A 832 -11.60 -7.79 -38.54
N GLU A 833 -12.68 -8.29 -37.96
CA GLU A 833 -12.82 -9.64 -37.39
C GLU A 833 -13.93 -10.25 -38.25
N VAL A 834 -13.59 -11.23 -39.10
CA VAL A 834 -14.55 -11.84 -40.04
C VAL A 834 -15.13 -13.10 -39.45
#